data_AF-A0A133ZBP0-F1
#
_entry.id   AF-A0A133ZBP0-F1
#
_cell.length_a   1.000
_cell.length_b   1.000
_cell.length_c   1.000
_cell.angle_alpha   90.00
_cell.angle_beta   90.00
_cell.angle_gamma   90.00
#
_symmetry.space_group_name_H-M   'P 1'
#
loop_
_entity.id
_entity.type
_entity.pdbx_description
1 polymer ?
#
loop_
_entity_poly.entity_id
_entity_poly.type
_entity_poly.pdbx_seq_one_letter_code
_entity_poly.pdbx_strand_id
1 'polypeptide(L)'
;MTSKSLFFKLLKEDFKVRIWTLAVSILIFFFSHIVGTAMMLSMYKYNRAFSEPTDLLSYKVEFVQTFYSYIGIKNPLFAFIFVVLAVIVAMSGFSYLYSKKKVDMYHSLPVRREVLFFVKILNGILIVILPYIVCSFIASLLVLVNMGDAGIIVTTFFSVAEWILLFIFNYTIVIFAIMLTGNMLIGILACGFLNFYAPAFSQLISGYESTFFDTYYEVGLIAEKVLLKLSGIMVIFGVFDGRLREKMLIAVVGSIVLLVINLLLYRKRASESAGKSISFNIIKLPIKFMIVIFMSMLMYLFGYEMMSNSIAWGVFGAVSAGIITHCIMEIIYNQDFKKIFAKKLQMLICIVMSLFVAAVFQFDIFGYDRYIPKVSDISSAAVVSDFLESNASQYFNEMGFHNETRYDSITNIEYASDNDIESMLMREMNIKDKEAVVALAKLGVANLSSEWRADSISERVLISYKLKSGKKVQRVYNIDFDAAIKELSSIYDDEGYKTGMYPILSEDSKNIVSVDFNGIKDNDKHLTSENGDLAKLTEVYKKELMSLKYDTKVKSYPFASIRFNDADAQKILDAAYKDRGNYSDYSPDSKYADLMDDVGYYPVYPEFKETVAMLKAMGVDVKEKMSVEDIDRIEVSEFNPEQIETYYDSYNETGTKVFTDAKDIEEILDKVVVCDSPYKEDLNEDVNFNVLIYLKSDVSDAYGGGLQYHFKRGDIPENVK
;
A
#
# COMPACT_ATOMS: atom_id res chain seq x y z
N MET A 1 -51.07 -22.46 24.13
CA MET A 1 -51.06 -20.99 23.89
C MET A 1 -49.69 -20.44 24.27
N THR A 2 -48.84 -19.83 23.44
CA THR A 2 -48.50 -19.93 22.01
C THR A 2 -47.04 -19.45 21.97
N SER A 3 -46.08 -20.29 21.59
CA SER A 3 -44.62 -20.04 21.74
C SER A 3 -44.13 -18.67 21.24
N LYS A 4 -44.83 -18.06 20.27
CA LYS A 4 -44.53 -16.70 19.76
C LYS A 4 -44.82 -15.60 20.80
N SER A 5 -45.91 -15.70 21.57
CA SER A 5 -46.26 -14.73 22.62
C SER A 5 -45.21 -14.71 23.74
N LEU A 6 -44.65 -15.88 24.08
CA LEU A 6 -43.61 -16.00 25.11
C LEU A 6 -42.30 -15.31 24.70
N PHE A 7 -41.85 -15.50 23.45
CA PHE A 7 -40.62 -14.90 22.96
C PHE A 7 -40.64 -13.37 23.07
N PHE A 8 -41.69 -12.70 22.58
CA PHE A 8 -41.81 -11.25 22.64
C PHE A 8 -41.95 -10.71 24.08
N LYS A 9 -42.61 -11.46 24.97
CA LYS A 9 -42.66 -11.12 26.39
C LYS A 9 -41.27 -11.17 27.02
N LEU A 10 -40.51 -12.25 26.77
CA LEU A 10 -39.13 -12.37 27.26
C LEU A 10 -38.21 -11.29 26.67
N LEU A 11 -38.39 -10.97 25.39
CA LEU A 11 -37.69 -9.87 24.72
C LEU A 11 -37.95 -8.54 25.43
N LYS A 12 -39.22 -8.21 25.69
CA LYS A 12 -39.60 -7.00 26.41
C LYS A 12 -39.04 -6.95 27.83
N GLU A 13 -39.09 -8.05 28.57
CA GLU A 13 -38.56 -8.08 29.94
C GLU A 13 -37.04 -7.96 29.98
N ASP A 14 -36.31 -8.63 29.10
CA ASP A 14 -34.86 -8.48 29.01
C ASP A 14 -34.46 -7.06 28.59
N PHE A 15 -35.23 -6.43 27.70
CA PHE A 15 -35.00 -5.04 27.28
C PHE A 15 -35.11 -4.06 28.46
N LYS A 16 -36.11 -4.23 29.35
CA LYS A 16 -36.27 -3.40 30.55
C LYS A 16 -35.06 -3.49 31.48
N VAL A 17 -34.52 -4.70 31.68
CA VAL A 17 -33.33 -4.91 32.52
C VAL A 17 -32.10 -4.20 31.95
N ARG A 18 -32.08 -4.00 30.63
CA ARG A 18 -30.94 -3.47 29.88
C ARG A 18 -31.16 -2.04 29.38
N ILE A 19 -32.14 -1.32 29.95
CA ILE A 19 -32.50 0.04 29.52
C ILE A 19 -31.32 1.03 29.59
N TRP A 20 -30.39 0.82 30.51
CA TRP A 20 -29.18 1.64 30.61
C TRP A 20 -28.28 1.51 29.36
N THR A 21 -28.15 0.31 28.76
CA THR A 21 -27.38 0.14 27.52
C THR A 21 -28.04 0.81 26.31
N LEU A 22 -29.38 0.90 26.32
CA LEU A 22 -30.13 1.69 25.35
C LEU A 22 -29.86 3.18 25.52
N ALA A 23 -29.91 3.69 26.76
CA ALA A 23 -29.61 5.09 27.04
C ALA A 23 -28.20 5.49 26.57
N VAL A 24 -27.19 4.64 26.85
CA VAL A 24 -25.81 4.83 26.36
C VAL A 24 -25.76 4.86 24.83
N SER A 25 -26.44 3.93 24.15
CA SER A 25 -26.48 3.89 22.68
C SER A 25 -27.15 5.13 22.10
N ILE A 26 -28.28 5.58 22.66
CA ILE A 26 -28.98 6.80 22.25
C ILE A 26 -28.07 8.02 22.41
N LEU A 27 -27.40 8.17 23.55
CA LEU A 27 -26.50 9.30 23.79
C LEU A 27 -25.34 9.31 22.79
N ILE A 28 -24.67 8.17 22.58
CA ILE A 28 -23.54 8.08 21.65
C ILE A 28 -23.97 8.44 20.23
N PHE A 29 -25.10 7.92 19.73
CA PHE A 29 -25.56 8.23 18.38
C PHE A 29 -26.17 9.63 18.24
N PHE A 30 -26.79 10.16 19.29
CA PHE A 30 -27.23 11.54 19.33
C PHE A 30 -26.04 12.50 19.16
N PHE A 31 -24.98 12.31 19.93
CA PHE A 31 -23.80 13.18 19.85
C PHE A 31 -23.01 12.98 18.55
N SER A 32 -22.76 11.72 18.15
CA SER A 32 -21.97 11.45 16.94
C SER A 32 -22.73 11.83 15.66
N HIS A 33 -24.03 11.54 15.52
CA HIS A 33 -24.74 11.89 14.28
C HIS A 33 -25.37 13.26 14.35
N ILE A 34 -26.30 13.49 15.27
CA ILE A 34 -27.14 14.69 15.24
C ILE A 34 -26.31 15.92 15.61
N VAL A 35 -25.62 15.88 16.76
CA VAL A 35 -24.81 17.02 17.21
C VAL A 35 -23.60 17.20 16.30
N GLY A 36 -22.88 16.13 15.94
CA GLY A 36 -21.76 16.19 14.99
C GLY A 36 -22.15 16.84 13.66
N THR A 37 -23.28 16.43 13.07
CA THR A 37 -23.79 17.03 11.82
C THR A 37 -24.24 18.47 12.01
N ALA A 38 -24.89 18.81 13.13
CA ALA A 38 -25.30 20.18 13.43
C ALA A 38 -24.10 21.11 13.61
N MET A 39 -23.04 20.64 14.27
CA MET A 39 -21.78 21.38 14.42
C MET A 39 -21.11 21.58 13.06
N MET A 40 -21.05 20.55 12.23
CA MET A 40 -20.52 20.64 10.87
C MET A 40 -21.31 21.66 10.03
N LEU A 41 -22.65 21.62 10.08
CA LEU A 41 -23.51 22.61 9.44
C LEU A 41 -23.27 24.03 9.97
N SER A 42 -23.04 24.19 11.28
CA SER A 42 -22.78 25.49 11.89
C SER A 42 -21.44 26.06 11.44
N MET A 43 -20.38 25.26 11.49
CA MET A 43 -19.04 25.65 11.03
C MET A 43 -19.07 26.01 9.54
N TYR A 44 -19.77 25.21 8.74
CA TYR A 44 -19.95 25.45 7.33
C TYR A 44 -20.72 26.76 7.04
N LYS A 45 -21.80 27.05 7.79
CA LYS A 45 -22.53 28.33 7.66
C LYS A 45 -21.68 29.54 8.06
N TYR A 46 -20.80 29.38 9.05
CA TYR A 46 -19.88 30.42 9.47
C TYR A 46 -18.86 30.72 8.37
N ASN A 47 -18.21 29.70 7.80
CA ASN A 47 -17.23 29.86 6.73
C ASN A 47 -17.87 30.48 5.47
N ARG A 48 -19.09 30.07 5.11
CA ARG A 48 -19.87 30.65 4.00
C ARG A 48 -20.04 32.17 4.10
N ALA A 49 -20.10 32.74 5.30
CA ALA A 49 -20.31 34.18 5.47
C ALA A 49 -19.15 35.03 4.93
N PHE A 50 -18.01 34.40 4.63
CA PHE A 50 -16.79 35.05 4.16
C PHE A 50 -16.45 34.70 2.69
N SER A 51 -17.32 33.97 1.99
CA SER A 51 -17.08 33.45 0.63
C SER A 51 -17.87 34.22 -0.44
N GLU A 52 -17.36 34.30 -1.66
CA GLU A 52 -18.03 35.01 -2.77
C GLU A 52 -19.30 34.27 -3.26
N PRO A 53 -20.31 34.99 -3.78
CA PRO A 53 -21.60 34.39 -4.20
C PRO A 53 -21.51 33.36 -5.34
N THR A 54 -20.47 33.42 -6.16
CA THR A 54 -20.24 32.55 -7.32
C THR A 54 -19.92 31.10 -6.95
N ASP A 55 -19.50 30.83 -5.70
CA ASP A 55 -19.08 29.49 -5.28
C ASP A 55 -20.20 28.66 -4.63
N LEU A 56 -21.44 29.16 -4.59
CA LEU A 56 -22.52 28.58 -3.76
C LEU A 56 -22.84 27.11 -4.08
N LEU A 57 -22.72 26.71 -5.34
CA LEU A 57 -22.97 25.32 -5.76
C LEU A 57 -21.80 24.42 -5.34
N SER A 58 -20.56 24.85 -5.58
CA SER A 58 -19.34 24.16 -5.17
C SER A 58 -19.30 23.91 -3.66
N TYR A 59 -19.64 24.95 -2.88
CA TYR A 59 -19.77 24.87 -1.43
C TYR A 59 -20.74 23.77 -0.97
N LYS A 60 -21.93 23.68 -1.60
CA LYS A 60 -22.92 22.66 -1.24
C LYS A 60 -22.44 21.25 -1.53
N VAL A 61 -21.76 21.06 -2.67
CA VAL A 61 -21.20 19.77 -3.06
C VAL A 61 -20.13 19.32 -2.07
N GLU A 62 -19.23 20.23 -1.66
CA GLU A 62 -18.17 19.96 -0.68
C GLU A 62 -18.74 19.51 0.68
N PHE A 63 -19.77 20.21 1.18
CA PHE A 63 -20.41 19.80 2.43
C PHE A 63 -21.01 18.40 2.34
N VAL A 64 -21.68 18.11 1.23
CA VAL A 64 -22.34 16.81 1.01
C VAL A 64 -21.31 15.70 0.93
N GLN A 65 -20.20 15.89 0.22
CA GLN A 65 -19.09 14.94 0.19
C GLN A 65 -18.48 14.75 1.58
N THR A 66 -18.26 15.82 2.33
CA THR A 66 -17.77 15.74 3.72
C THR A 66 -18.72 14.93 4.59
N PHE A 67 -20.04 15.13 4.46
CA PHE A 67 -21.03 14.34 5.17
C PHE A 67 -21.01 12.86 4.75
N TYR A 68 -20.84 12.56 3.46
CA TYR A 68 -20.69 11.18 2.96
C TYR A 68 -19.46 10.50 3.55
N SER A 69 -18.31 11.16 3.56
CA SER A 69 -17.11 10.69 4.22
C SER A 69 -17.30 10.51 5.72
N TYR A 70 -18.04 11.42 6.36
CA TYR A 70 -18.33 11.35 7.80
C TYR A 70 -19.15 10.12 8.18
N ILE A 71 -20.28 9.85 7.49
CA ILE A 71 -21.13 8.70 7.82
C ILE A 71 -20.63 7.38 7.21
N GLY A 72 -19.69 7.45 6.26
CA GLY A 72 -19.17 6.31 5.52
C GLY A 72 -18.33 5.35 6.37
N ILE A 73 -18.16 4.13 5.87
CA ILE A 73 -17.48 3.04 6.57
C ILE A 73 -15.98 3.26 6.84
N LYS A 74 -15.35 4.21 6.14
CA LYS A 74 -13.94 4.56 6.34
C LYS A 74 -13.73 5.39 7.61
N ASN A 75 -14.80 5.82 8.28
CA ASN A 75 -14.68 6.66 9.47
C ASN A 75 -14.24 5.84 10.71
N PRO A 76 -13.03 6.07 11.26
CA PRO A 76 -12.50 5.30 12.39
C PRO A 76 -13.25 5.54 13.70
N LEU A 77 -13.90 6.70 13.86
CA LEU A 77 -14.71 7.01 15.05
C LEU A 77 -15.94 6.11 15.13
N PHE A 78 -16.62 5.86 14.00
CA PHE A 78 -17.74 4.93 13.98
C PHE A 78 -17.29 3.49 14.17
N ALA A 79 -16.17 3.08 13.57
CA ALA A 79 -15.58 1.76 13.82
C ALA A 79 -15.34 1.53 15.32
N PHE A 80 -14.71 2.50 15.99
CA PHE A 80 -14.48 2.47 17.43
C PHE A 80 -15.79 2.38 18.23
N ILE A 81 -16.78 3.23 17.93
CA ILE A 81 -18.09 3.23 18.60
C ILE A 81 -18.77 1.86 18.50
N PHE A 82 -18.82 1.27 17.30
CA PHE A 82 -19.50 -0.01 17.09
C PHE A 82 -18.79 -1.18 17.77
N VAL A 83 -17.45 -1.20 17.80
CA VAL A 83 -16.68 -2.20 18.55
C VAL A 83 -16.96 -2.09 20.05
N VAL A 84 -16.93 -0.89 20.61
CA VAL A 84 -17.21 -0.66 22.04
C VAL A 84 -18.64 -1.05 22.40
N LEU A 85 -19.62 -0.65 21.58
CA LEU A 85 -21.01 -1.03 21.77
C LEU A 85 -21.23 -2.55 21.65
N ALA A 86 -20.56 -3.22 20.71
CA ALA A 86 -20.60 -4.67 20.58
C ALA A 86 -20.15 -5.35 21.89
N VAL A 87 -19.09 -4.86 22.52
CA VAL A 87 -18.61 -5.36 23.82
C VAL A 87 -19.62 -5.10 24.92
N ILE A 88 -20.02 -3.83 25.12
CA ILE A 88 -20.94 -3.42 26.20
C ILE A 88 -22.24 -4.22 26.15
N VAL A 89 -22.82 -4.34 24.96
CA VAL A 89 -24.13 -4.95 24.77
C VAL A 89 -24.05 -6.48 24.86
N ALA A 90 -22.99 -7.11 24.36
CA ALA A 90 -22.83 -8.56 24.51
C ALA A 90 -22.62 -8.93 25.97
N MET A 91 -21.75 -8.20 26.67
CA MET A 91 -21.49 -8.41 28.09
C MET A 91 -22.73 -8.14 28.94
N SER A 92 -23.47 -7.06 28.67
CA SER A 92 -24.74 -6.76 29.35
C SER A 92 -25.75 -7.92 29.21
N GLY A 93 -25.92 -8.45 27.99
CA GLY A 93 -26.87 -9.53 27.72
C GLY A 93 -26.50 -10.87 28.36
N PHE A 94 -25.22 -11.24 28.31
CA PHE A 94 -24.73 -12.57 28.71
C PHE A 94 -23.95 -12.60 30.03
N SER A 95 -23.82 -11.48 30.76
CA SER A 95 -23.11 -11.39 32.05
C SER A 95 -23.56 -12.42 33.08
N TYR A 96 -24.80 -12.90 33.00
CA TYR A 96 -25.30 -13.94 33.90
C TYR A 96 -24.50 -15.25 33.79
N LEU A 97 -23.90 -15.57 32.63
CA LEU A 97 -23.08 -16.76 32.40
C LEU A 97 -21.79 -16.80 33.25
N TYR A 98 -21.41 -15.66 33.85
CA TYR A 98 -20.25 -15.55 34.73
C TYR A 98 -20.59 -15.75 36.22
N SER A 99 -21.87 -15.85 36.59
CA SER A 99 -22.30 -15.97 37.98
C SER A 99 -23.12 -17.24 38.20
N LYS A 100 -22.63 -18.14 39.06
CA LYS A 100 -23.34 -19.39 39.41
C LYS A 100 -24.79 -19.14 39.80
N LYS A 101 -25.02 -18.21 40.74
CA LYS A 101 -26.37 -17.83 41.21
C LYS A 101 -27.29 -17.38 40.07
N LYS A 102 -26.78 -16.55 39.13
CA LYS A 102 -27.58 -16.07 38.01
C LYS A 102 -27.82 -17.18 36.99
N VAL A 103 -26.83 -18.00 36.66
CA VAL A 103 -27.00 -19.15 35.76
C VAL A 103 -28.06 -20.10 36.28
N ASP A 104 -28.05 -20.44 37.57
CA ASP A 104 -29.05 -21.32 38.17
C ASP A 104 -30.46 -20.74 38.02
N MET A 105 -30.63 -19.43 38.22
CA MET A 105 -31.91 -18.75 38.00
C MET A 105 -32.33 -18.77 36.53
N TYR A 106 -31.45 -18.41 35.59
CA TYR A 106 -31.79 -18.34 34.16
C TYR A 106 -32.03 -19.72 33.55
N HIS A 107 -31.27 -20.75 33.94
CA HIS A 107 -31.37 -22.11 33.40
C HIS A 107 -32.45 -22.96 34.09
N SER A 108 -33.01 -22.52 35.23
CA SER A 108 -34.16 -23.16 35.87
C SER A 108 -35.51 -22.67 35.34
N LEU A 109 -35.53 -21.57 34.57
CA LEU A 109 -36.74 -21.12 33.89
C LEU A 109 -37.26 -22.23 32.96
N PRO A 110 -38.58 -22.46 32.87
CA PRO A 110 -39.19 -23.46 31.99
C PRO A 110 -39.19 -22.99 30.52
N VAL A 111 -38.02 -22.57 30.03
CA VAL A 111 -37.78 -22.01 28.71
C VAL A 111 -36.57 -22.70 28.11
N ARG A 112 -36.69 -23.07 26.82
CA ARG A 112 -35.59 -23.65 26.06
C ARG A 112 -34.38 -22.71 26.01
N ARG A 113 -33.17 -23.24 26.17
CA ARG A 113 -31.91 -22.48 26.14
C ARG A 113 -31.77 -21.67 24.85
N GLU A 114 -32.14 -22.26 23.72
CA GLU A 114 -32.10 -21.63 22.40
C GLU A 114 -32.96 -20.35 22.36
N VAL A 115 -34.13 -20.38 23.01
CA VAL A 115 -35.03 -19.22 23.09
C VAL A 115 -34.38 -18.10 23.90
N LEU A 116 -33.78 -18.41 25.05
CA LEU A 116 -33.06 -17.42 25.86
C LEU A 116 -31.88 -16.81 25.09
N PHE A 117 -31.13 -17.62 24.37
CA PHE A 117 -30.01 -17.17 23.53
C PHE A 117 -30.47 -16.16 22.47
N PHE A 118 -31.50 -16.50 21.68
CA PHE A 118 -32.00 -15.61 20.64
C PHE A 118 -32.63 -14.33 21.20
N VAL A 119 -33.29 -14.40 22.37
CA VAL A 119 -33.80 -13.19 23.06
C VAL A 119 -32.65 -12.24 23.39
N LYS A 120 -31.56 -12.74 23.97
CA LYS A 120 -30.41 -11.92 24.38
C LYS A 120 -29.67 -11.31 23.18
N ILE A 121 -29.49 -12.09 22.11
CA ILE A 121 -28.86 -11.62 20.86
C ILE A 121 -29.71 -10.55 20.20
N LEU A 122 -31.00 -10.82 19.98
CA LEU A 122 -31.87 -9.90 19.27
C LEU A 122 -32.02 -8.58 20.03
N ASN A 123 -32.17 -8.61 21.36
CA ASN A 123 -32.17 -7.39 22.15
C ASN A 123 -30.85 -6.65 22.06
N GLY A 124 -29.72 -7.35 22.07
CA GLY A 124 -28.43 -6.69 21.90
C GLY A 124 -28.34 -5.93 20.58
N ILE A 125 -28.77 -6.57 19.50
CA ILE A 125 -28.83 -5.96 18.16
C ILE A 125 -29.76 -4.74 18.15
N LEU A 126 -31.00 -4.88 18.66
CA LEU A 126 -31.99 -3.81 18.65
C LEU A 126 -31.58 -2.59 19.48
N ILE A 127 -30.88 -2.80 20.61
CA ILE A 127 -30.41 -1.72 21.50
C ILE A 127 -29.46 -0.75 20.79
N VAL A 128 -28.66 -1.24 19.83
CA VAL A 128 -27.70 -0.43 19.07
C VAL A 128 -28.30 0.08 17.78
N ILE A 129 -28.96 -0.82 17.02
CA ILE A 129 -29.44 -0.50 15.67
C ILE A 129 -30.57 0.53 15.70
N LEU A 130 -31.52 0.43 16.64
CA LEU A 130 -32.67 1.34 16.63
C LEU A 130 -32.25 2.81 16.85
N PRO A 131 -31.45 3.15 17.88
CA PRO A 131 -30.96 4.52 18.02
C PRO A 131 -30.07 4.96 16.86
N TYR A 132 -29.21 4.08 16.34
CA TYR A 132 -28.32 4.40 15.22
C TYR A 132 -29.11 4.80 13.96
N ILE A 133 -30.10 3.98 13.55
CA ILE A 133 -30.96 4.27 12.40
C ILE A 133 -31.65 5.62 12.60
N VAL A 134 -32.32 5.81 13.74
CA VAL A 134 -33.08 7.04 14.02
C VAL A 134 -32.18 8.27 13.97
N CYS A 135 -31.04 8.25 14.66
CA CYS A 135 -30.12 9.39 14.67
C CYS A 135 -29.48 9.65 13.30
N SER A 136 -29.16 8.61 12.53
CA SER A 136 -28.58 8.74 11.18
C SER A 136 -29.57 9.40 10.23
N PHE A 137 -30.84 8.98 10.24
CA PHE A 137 -31.86 9.58 9.38
C PHE A 137 -32.26 10.99 9.83
N ILE A 138 -32.22 11.29 11.14
CA ILE A 138 -32.41 12.68 11.60
C ILE A 138 -31.25 13.56 11.11
N ALA A 139 -30.00 13.10 11.22
CA ALA A 139 -28.85 13.82 10.71
C ALA A 139 -28.92 14.03 9.18
N SER A 140 -29.30 13.00 8.42
CA SER A 140 -29.46 13.10 6.98
C SER A 140 -30.57 14.07 6.58
N LEU A 141 -31.68 14.12 7.34
CA LEU A 141 -32.75 15.10 7.14
C LEU A 141 -32.28 16.53 7.44
N LEU A 142 -31.45 16.74 8.47
CA LEU A 142 -30.85 18.05 8.74
C LEU A 142 -30.00 18.52 7.55
N VAL A 143 -29.20 17.65 6.95
CA VAL A 143 -28.41 18.02 5.76
C VAL A 143 -29.32 18.26 4.55
N LEU A 144 -30.29 17.38 4.30
CA LEU A 144 -31.24 17.51 3.18
C LEU A 144 -31.94 18.87 3.20
N VAL A 145 -32.47 19.29 4.35
CA VAL A 145 -33.16 20.58 4.51
C VAL A 145 -32.25 21.77 4.25
N ASN A 146 -30.95 21.67 4.56
CA ASN A 146 -30.00 22.78 4.40
C ASN A 146 -29.33 22.81 3.01
N MET A 147 -29.13 21.65 2.38
CA MET A 147 -28.33 21.52 1.15
C MET A 147 -29.17 21.24 -0.09
N GLY A 148 -30.26 20.47 0.04
CA GLY A 148 -31.18 20.14 -1.05
C GLY A 148 -30.81 18.92 -1.90
N ASP A 149 -29.81 18.13 -1.52
CA ASP A 149 -29.43 16.90 -2.22
C ASP A 149 -30.21 15.68 -1.71
N ALA A 150 -31.11 15.16 -2.53
CA ALA A 150 -31.90 13.96 -2.21
C ALA A 150 -31.07 12.67 -2.15
N GLY A 151 -29.90 12.62 -2.81
CA GLY A 151 -28.97 11.50 -2.79
C GLY A 151 -28.50 11.14 -1.38
N ILE A 152 -28.52 12.12 -0.47
CA ILE A 152 -28.10 11.94 0.93
C ILE A 152 -28.86 10.81 1.64
N ILE A 153 -30.15 10.67 1.38
CA ILE A 153 -30.98 9.64 2.02
C ILE A 153 -30.56 8.25 1.54
N VAL A 154 -30.26 8.11 0.25
CA VAL A 154 -29.81 6.85 -0.35
C VAL A 154 -28.44 6.46 0.19
N THR A 155 -27.49 7.41 0.21
CA THR A 155 -26.16 7.18 0.79
C THR A 155 -26.24 6.81 2.26
N THR A 156 -27.08 7.51 3.03
CA THR A 156 -27.30 7.19 4.46
C THR A 156 -27.83 5.78 4.64
N PHE A 157 -28.76 5.33 3.80
CA PHE A 157 -29.28 3.96 3.86
C PHE A 157 -28.18 2.91 3.66
N PHE A 158 -27.31 3.09 2.66
CA PHE A 158 -26.19 2.17 2.42
C PHE A 158 -25.18 2.19 3.57
N SER A 159 -24.75 3.37 4.02
CA SER A 159 -23.83 3.49 5.16
C SER A 159 -24.40 2.82 6.42
N VAL A 160 -25.69 3.02 6.70
CA VAL A 160 -26.38 2.39 7.83
C VAL A 160 -26.37 0.87 7.71
N ALA A 161 -26.69 0.33 6.53
CA ALA A 161 -26.69 -1.10 6.30
C ALA A 161 -25.30 -1.72 6.49
N GLU A 162 -24.26 -1.06 5.99
CA GLU A 162 -22.86 -1.50 6.10
C GLU A 162 -22.39 -1.54 7.57
N TRP A 163 -22.61 -0.46 8.31
CA TRP A 163 -22.27 -0.39 9.74
C TRP A 163 -23.01 -1.43 10.58
N ILE A 164 -24.28 -1.69 10.27
CA ILE A 164 -25.07 -2.75 10.92
C ILE A 164 -24.42 -4.13 10.73
N LEU A 165 -24.00 -4.46 9.51
CA LEU A 165 -23.36 -5.75 9.22
C LEU A 165 -22.04 -5.91 9.97
N LEU A 166 -21.19 -4.88 9.96
CA LEU A 166 -19.90 -4.85 10.67
C LEU A 166 -20.08 -4.94 12.19
N PHE A 167 -21.10 -4.27 12.73
CA PHE A 167 -21.47 -4.37 14.14
C PHE A 167 -21.92 -5.78 14.51
N ILE A 168 -22.80 -6.41 13.73
CA ILE A 168 -23.28 -7.77 14.01
C ILE A 168 -22.12 -8.77 14.02
N PHE A 169 -21.18 -8.64 13.09
CA PHE A 169 -20.01 -9.50 13.05
C PHE A 169 -19.18 -9.37 14.33
N ASN A 170 -18.78 -8.15 14.69
CA ASN A 170 -18.04 -7.89 15.93
C ASN A 170 -18.82 -8.32 17.18
N TYR A 171 -20.13 -8.11 17.22
CA TYR A 171 -21.00 -8.55 18.30
C TYR A 171 -21.00 -10.08 18.47
N THR A 172 -21.03 -10.84 17.38
CA THR A 172 -20.95 -12.31 17.44
C THR A 172 -19.58 -12.83 17.88
N ILE A 173 -18.49 -12.11 17.59
CA ILE A 173 -17.13 -12.42 18.10
C ILE A 173 -17.09 -12.23 19.62
N VAL A 174 -17.65 -11.14 20.13
CA VAL A 174 -17.70 -10.92 21.60
C VAL A 174 -18.54 -12.01 22.27
N ILE A 175 -19.69 -12.38 21.68
CA ILE A 175 -20.49 -13.49 22.21
C ILE A 175 -19.68 -14.79 22.21
N PHE A 176 -18.88 -15.05 21.17
CA PHE A 176 -18.02 -16.22 21.11
C PHE A 176 -16.99 -16.24 22.24
N ALA A 177 -16.32 -15.13 22.52
CA ALA A 177 -15.46 -14.99 23.69
C ALA A 177 -16.19 -15.29 25.01
N ILE A 178 -17.42 -14.76 25.16
CA ILE A 178 -18.25 -15.02 26.34
C ILE A 178 -18.60 -16.51 26.44
N MET A 179 -18.95 -17.16 25.34
CA MET A 179 -19.32 -18.58 25.33
C MET A 179 -18.18 -19.49 25.77
N LEU A 180 -16.94 -19.14 25.42
CA LEU A 180 -15.74 -19.92 25.76
C LEU A 180 -15.25 -19.73 27.20
N THR A 181 -15.70 -18.69 27.89
CA THR A 181 -15.15 -18.27 29.19
C THR A 181 -16.20 -18.29 30.30
N GLY A 182 -15.77 -18.61 31.52
CA GLY A 182 -16.63 -18.63 32.70
C GLY A 182 -16.45 -17.42 33.62
N ASN A 183 -15.51 -16.53 33.31
CA ASN A 183 -15.18 -15.34 34.09
C ASN A 183 -15.12 -14.10 33.20
N MET A 184 -15.68 -12.98 33.66
CA MET A 184 -15.78 -11.73 32.90
C MET A 184 -14.43 -11.17 32.43
N LEU A 185 -13.42 -11.14 33.31
CA LEU A 185 -12.09 -10.62 32.97
C LEU A 185 -11.43 -11.49 31.89
N ILE A 186 -11.56 -12.82 32.02
CA ILE A 186 -11.02 -13.76 31.03
C ILE A 186 -11.81 -13.68 29.72
N GLY A 187 -13.11 -13.38 29.77
CA GLY A 187 -13.92 -13.08 28.60
C GLY A 187 -13.43 -11.85 27.82
N ILE A 188 -13.03 -10.78 28.51
CA ILE A 188 -12.42 -9.60 27.88
C ILE A 188 -11.07 -9.96 27.24
N LEU A 189 -10.21 -10.70 27.96
CA LEU A 189 -8.94 -11.18 27.41
C LEU A 189 -9.15 -12.08 26.18
N ALA A 190 -10.18 -12.93 26.19
CA ALA A 190 -10.55 -13.76 25.05
C ALA A 190 -11.05 -12.93 23.86
N CYS A 191 -11.75 -11.82 24.09
CA CYS A 191 -12.11 -10.88 23.02
C CYS A 191 -10.85 -10.28 22.37
N GLY A 192 -9.87 -9.88 23.19
CA GLY A 192 -8.56 -9.40 22.72
C GLY A 192 -7.84 -10.48 21.91
N PHE A 193 -7.72 -11.69 22.44
CA PHE A 193 -7.09 -12.81 21.73
C PHE A 193 -7.74 -13.09 20.37
N LEU A 194 -9.08 -13.17 20.30
CA LEU A 194 -9.79 -13.47 19.05
C LEU A 194 -9.63 -12.39 17.97
N ASN A 195 -9.47 -11.12 18.37
CA ASN A 195 -9.29 -10.03 17.41
C ASN A 195 -7.84 -9.75 17.06
N PHE A 196 -6.88 -9.99 17.96
CA PHE A 196 -5.50 -9.58 17.75
C PHE A 196 -4.53 -10.72 17.48
N TYR A 197 -4.83 -11.96 17.89
CA TYR A 197 -3.89 -13.07 17.70
C TYR A 197 -3.59 -13.35 16.22
N ALA A 198 -4.62 -13.50 15.37
CA ALA A 198 -4.41 -13.83 13.96
C ALA A 198 -3.65 -12.71 13.21
N PRO A 199 -4.03 -11.41 13.36
CA PRO A 199 -3.23 -10.32 12.80
C PRO A 199 -1.81 -10.25 13.34
N ALA A 200 -1.61 -10.40 14.65
CA ALA A 200 -0.27 -10.36 15.24
C ALA A 200 0.59 -11.55 14.78
N PHE A 201 -0.01 -12.74 14.61
CA PHE A 201 0.68 -13.91 14.08
C PHE A 201 1.04 -13.75 12.60
N SER A 202 0.20 -13.07 11.80
CA SER A 202 0.56 -12.67 10.43
C SER A 202 1.82 -11.80 10.44
N GLN A 203 1.84 -10.74 11.25
CA GLN A 203 2.98 -9.84 11.37
C GLN A 203 4.23 -10.55 11.89
N LEU A 204 4.07 -11.51 12.79
CA LEU A 204 5.18 -12.34 13.25
C LEU A 204 5.77 -13.16 12.10
N ILE A 205 4.95 -13.82 11.28
CA ILE A 205 5.45 -14.57 10.11
C ILE A 205 6.17 -13.62 9.15
N SER A 206 5.55 -12.48 8.83
CA SER A 206 6.15 -11.45 7.98
C SER A 206 7.51 -11.00 8.49
N GLY A 207 7.64 -10.74 9.79
CA GLY A 207 8.91 -10.36 10.41
C GLY A 207 9.97 -11.45 10.33
N TYR A 208 9.60 -12.72 10.49
CA TYR A 208 10.55 -13.82 10.27
C TYR A 208 10.97 -13.95 8.81
N GLU A 209 10.03 -13.80 7.86
CA GLU A 209 10.34 -13.85 6.43
C GLU A 209 11.26 -12.69 6.02
N SER A 210 10.95 -11.45 6.42
CA SER A 210 11.76 -10.28 6.08
C SER A 210 13.14 -10.24 6.73
N THR A 211 13.29 -10.83 7.92
CA THR A 211 14.54 -10.78 8.69
C THR A 211 15.50 -11.92 8.32
N PHE A 212 14.98 -13.05 7.86
CA PHE A 212 15.81 -14.24 7.59
C PHE A 212 15.89 -14.67 6.13
N PHE A 213 15.02 -14.15 5.24
CA PHE A 213 15.12 -14.45 3.81
C PHE A 213 15.61 -13.23 3.05
N ASP A 214 16.81 -13.33 2.47
CA ASP A 214 17.45 -12.25 1.72
C ASP A 214 16.69 -11.88 0.44
N THR A 215 15.95 -12.84 -0.14
CA THR A 215 15.24 -12.66 -1.41
C THR A 215 13.74 -12.37 -1.27
N TYR A 216 13.32 -12.03 -0.05
CA TYR A 216 11.94 -11.80 0.31
C TYR A 216 11.34 -10.59 -0.44
N TYR A 217 10.11 -10.76 -0.93
CA TYR A 217 9.34 -9.68 -1.59
C TYR A 217 8.13 -9.28 -0.76
N GLU A 218 7.16 -10.18 -0.63
CA GLU A 218 5.89 -9.91 0.03
C GLU A 218 5.43 -11.07 0.91
N VAL A 219 4.56 -10.70 1.85
CA VAL A 219 3.96 -11.60 2.84
C VAL A 219 3.16 -12.69 2.12
N GLY A 220 3.42 -13.94 2.47
CA GLY A 220 2.71 -15.07 1.86
C GLY A 220 1.17 -14.98 1.98
N LEU A 221 0.47 -15.53 0.99
CA LEU A 221 -1.00 -15.49 0.82
C LEU A 221 -1.81 -15.81 2.10
N ILE A 222 -1.32 -16.69 2.96
CA ILE A 222 -2.04 -17.11 4.19
C ILE A 222 -1.97 -16.02 5.26
N ALA A 223 -0.80 -15.41 5.46
CA ALA A 223 -0.60 -14.42 6.51
C ALA A 223 -1.42 -13.16 6.21
N GLU A 224 -1.24 -12.59 5.02
CA GLU A 224 -1.91 -11.34 4.66
C GLU A 224 -3.40 -11.55 4.28
N LYS A 225 -3.71 -12.51 3.39
CA LYS A 225 -5.05 -12.60 2.78
C LYS A 225 -6.06 -13.39 3.62
N VAL A 226 -5.64 -14.12 4.64
CA VAL A 226 -6.53 -14.95 5.47
C VAL A 226 -6.53 -14.50 6.93
N LEU A 227 -5.37 -14.40 7.58
CA LEU A 227 -5.32 -14.17 9.03
C LEU A 227 -5.89 -12.80 9.44
N LEU A 228 -5.62 -11.74 8.66
CA LEU A 228 -6.19 -10.41 8.93
C LEU A 228 -7.72 -10.41 8.87
N LYS A 229 -8.30 -11.15 7.93
CA LYS A 229 -9.75 -11.21 7.70
C LYS A 229 -10.53 -11.97 8.78
N LEU A 230 -9.84 -12.73 9.63
CA LEU A 230 -10.45 -13.39 10.79
C LEU A 230 -10.76 -12.43 11.95
N SER A 231 -10.15 -11.24 11.95
CA SER A 231 -10.35 -10.24 12.99
C SER A 231 -11.50 -9.31 12.68
N GLY A 232 -12.49 -9.23 13.58
CA GLY A 232 -13.59 -8.27 13.47
C GLY A 232 -13.11 -6.82 13.49
N ILE A 233 -12.05 -6.54 14.25
CA ILE A 233 -11.42 -5.22 14.34
C ILE A 233 -10.72 -4.86 13.02
N MET A 234 -9.94 -5.76 12.43
CA MET A 234 -9.26 -5.45 11.15
C MET A 234 -10.27 -5.22 10.01
N VAL A 235 -11.38 -5.96 10.00
CA VAL A 235 -12.45 -5.79 9.02
C VAL A 235 -13.19 -4.46 9.19
N ILE A 236 -13.56 -4.08 10.43
CA ILE A 236 -14.33 -2.85 10.68
C ILE A 236 -13.50 -1.57 10.53
N PHE A 237 -12.20 -1.61 10.86
CA PHE A 237 -11.28 -0.49 10.62
C PHE A 237 -10.75 -0.46 9.19
N GLY A 238 -11.02 -1.49 8.39
CA GLY A 238 -10.62 -1.54 6.98
C GLY A 238 -9.11 -1.61 6.76
N VAL A 239 -8.37 -2.23 7.68
CA VAL A 239 -6.89 -2.26 7.71
C VAL A 239 -6.27 -2.96 6.51
N PHE A 240 -6.97 -3.92 5.92
CA PHE A 240 -6.52 -4.58 4.69
C PHE A 240 -7.19 -3.96 3.46
N ASP A 241 -6.42 -3.93 2.37
CA ASP A 241 -6.95 -3.53 1.08
C ASP A 241 -7.90 -4.62 0.56
N GLY A 242 -9.13 -4.20 0.30
CA GLY A 242 -10.23 -5.11 0.08
C GLY A 242 -11.46 -4.34 -0.32
N ARG A 243 -12.03 -4.73 -1.48
CA ARG A 243 -13.23 -4.11 -2.03
C ARG A 243 -14.34 -4.18 -0.98
N LEU A 244 -15.16 -3.13 -0.92
CA LEU A 244 -16.33 -3.03 -0.04
C LEU A 244 -17.16 -4.32 0.00
N ARG A 245 -17.42 -4.92 -1.17
CA ARG A 245 -18.19 -6.17 -1.32
C ARG A 245 -17.57 -7.35 -0.56
N GLU A 246 -16.24 -7.45 -0.54
CA GLU A 246 -15.53 -8.50 0.18
C GLU A 246 -15.69 -8.34 1.70
N LYS A 247 -15.49 -7.11 2.21
CA LYS A 247 -15.69 -6.79 3.63
C LYS A 247 -17.11 -7.14 4.09
N MET A 248 -18.12 -6.81 3.27
CA MET A 248 -19.51 -7.16 3.55
C MET A 248 -19.78 -8.67 3.50
N LEU A 249 -19.18 -9.39 2.55
CA LEU A 249 -19.30 -10.84 2.47
C LEU A 249 -18.70 -11.52 3.71
N ILE A 250 -17.52 -11.07 4.15
CA ILE A 250 -16.87 -11.56 5.37
C ILE A 250 -17.76 -11.31 6.59
N ALA A 251 -18.29 -10.09 6.74
CA ALA A 251 -19.16 -9.74 7.86
C ALA A 251 -20.42 -10.61 7.90
N VAL A 252 -21.09 -10.82 6.76
CA VAL A 252 -22.31 -11.66 6.67
C VAL A 252 -22.00 -13.12 6.95
N VAL A 253 -21.05 -13.72 6.23
CA VAL A 253 -20.71 -15.15 6.36
C VAL A 253 -20.15 -15.43 7.76
N GLY A 254 -19.23 -14.59 8.22
CA GLY A 254 -18.63 -14.67 9.56
C GLY A 254 -19.68 -14.58 10.66
N SER A 255 -20.63 -13.65 10.56
CA SER A 255 -21.74 -13.54 11.52
C SER A 255 -22.62 -14.79 11.55
N ILE A 256 -22.97 -15.35 10.39
CA ILE A 256 -23.81 -16.56 10.32
C ILE A 256 -23.08 -17.76 10.94
N VAL A 257 -21.82 -17.98 10.56
CA VAL A 257 -20.99 -19.07 11.10
C VAL A 257 -20.83 -18.92 12.61
N LEU A 258 -20.47 -17.74 13.10
CA LEU A 258 -20.32 -17.49 14.53
C LEU A 258 -21.64 -17.60 15.28
N LEU A 259 -22.77 -17.18 14.71
CA LEU A 259 -24.08 -17.36 15.32
C LEU A 259 -24.41 -18.84 15.53
N VAL A 260 -24.15 -19.68 14.52
CA VAL A 260 -24.35 -21.15 14.62
C VAL A 260 -23.41 -21.75 15.67
N ILE A 261 -22.12 -21.42 15.63
CA ILE A 261 -21.13 -21.89 16.62
C ILE A 261 -21.55 -21.47 18.03
N ASN A 262 -21.90 -20.19 18.23
CA ASN A 262 -22.34 -19.66 19.50
C ASN A 262 -23.58 -20.36 20.04
N LEU A 263 -24.55 -20.66 19.18
CA LEU A 263 -25.74 -21.42 19.55
C LEU A 263 -25.35 -22.84 20.02
N LEU A 264 -24.50 -23.54 19.25
CA LEU A 264 -24.04 -24.89 19.60
C LEU A 264 -23.25 -24.90 20.92
N LEU A 265 -22.36 -23.93 21.12
CA LEU A 265 -21.61 -23.77 22.36
C LEU A 265 -22.54 -23.46 23.53
N TYR A 266 -23.49 -22.55 23.37
CA TYR A 266 -24.46 -22.21 24.41
C TYR A 266 -25.31 -23.41 24.83
N ARG A 267 -25.73 -24.25 23.88
CA ARG A 267 -26.45 -25.50 24.17
C ARG A 267 -25.59 -26.48 24.96
N LYS A 268 -24.33 -26.67 24.57
CA LYS A 268 -23.39 -27.61 25.20
C LYS A 268 -22.76 -27.09 26.49
N ARG A 269 -22.84 -25.79 26.76
CA ARG A 269 -22.21 -25.17 27.93
C ARG A 269 -22.84 -25.67 29.22
N ALA A 270 -22.00 -26.26 30.06
CA ALA A 270 -22.43 -26.75 31.37
C ALA A 270 -22.62 -25.58 32.35
N SER A 271 -23.67 -25.62 33.18
CA SER A 271 -24.04 -24.50 34.05
C SER A 271 -22.97 -24.23 35.13
N GLU A 272 -22.31 -25.30 35.59
CA GLU A 272 -21.21 -25.28 36.56
C GLU A 272 -19.89 -24.70 36.00
N SER A 273 -19.85 -24.37 34.71
CA SER A 273 -18.73 -23.64 34.13
C SER A 273 -18.67 -22.17 34.55
N ALA A 274 -19.77 -21.63 35.10
CA ALA A 274 -19.81 -20.27 35.62
C ALA A 274 -18.78 -20.07 36.75
N GLY A 275 -17.96 -19.02 36.62
CA GLY A 275 -16.86 -18.69 37.52
C GLY A 275 -15.52 -19.36 37.18
N LYS A 276 -15.48 -20.40 36.33
CA LYS A 276 -14.23 -21.01 35.85
C LYS A 276 -13.53 -20.09 34.85
N SER A 277 -12.23 -20.27 34.64
CA SER A 277 -11.47 -19.54 33.62
C SER A 277 -12.01 -19.76 32.21
N ILE A 278 -11.95 -21.01 31.76
CA ILE A 278 -12.42 -21.47 30.44
C ILE A 278 -13.52 -22.49 30.63
N SER A 279 -14.60 -22.35 29.88
CA SER A 279 -15.81 -23.19 29.97
C SER A 279 -15.62 -24.58 29.35
N PHE A 280 -14.74 -24.72 28.36
CA PHE A 280 -14.46 -25.98 27.66
C PHE A 280 -13.00 -26.41 27.84
N ASN A 281 -12.76 -27.55 28.51
CA ASN A 281 -11.38 -27.97 28.79
C ASN A 281 -10.56 -28.29 27.53
N ILE A 282 -11.21 -28.72 26.43
CA ILE A 282 -10.53 -29.11 25.18
C ILE A 282 -9.76 -27.96 24.52
N ILE A 283 -10.21 -26.71 24.69
CA ILE A 283 -9.57 -25.54 24.08
C ILE A 283 -8.42 -24.96 24.92
N LYS A 284 -8.24 -25.41 26.18
CA LYS A 284 -7.16 -24.92 27.04
C LYS A 284 -5.78 -25.21 26.44
N LEU A 285 -5.57 -26.42 25.94
CA LEU A 285 -4.27 -26.80 25.41
C LEU A 285 -3.93 -26.07 24.09
N PRO A 286 -4.83 -26.02 23.08
CA PRO A 286 -4.57 -25.27 21.85
C PRO A 286 -4.28 -23.78 22.08
N ILE A 287 -5.11 -23.07 22.86
CA ILE A 287 -4.91 -21.63 23.12
C ILE A 287 -3.58 -21.38 23.82
N LYS A 288 -3.21 -22.22 24.78
CA LYS A 288 -1.91 -22.12 25.46
C LYS A 288 -0.75 -22.31 24.50
N PHE A 289 -0.80 -23.32 23.63
CA PHE A 289 0.26 -23.56 22.64
C PHE A 289 0.37 -22.36 21.70
N MET A 290 -0.75 -21.88 21.17
CA MET A 290 -0.80 -20.70 20.30
C MET A 290 -0.12 -19.48 20.93
N ILE A 291 -0.46 -19.14 22.18
CA ILE A 291 0.06 -17.93 22.85
C ILE A 291 1.52 -18.11 23.28
N VAL A 292 1.90 -19.25 23.87
CA VAL A 292 3.27 -19.48 24.36
C VAL A 292 4.25 -19.55 23.19
N ILE A 293 3.88 -20.25 22.10
CA ILE A 293 4.73 -20.34 20.91
C ILE A 293 4.88 -18.97 20.27
N PHE A 294 3.77 -18.24 20.11
CA PHE A 294 3.75 -16.87 19.57
C PHE A 294 4.67 -15.94 20.36
N MET A 295 4.53 -15.86 21.68
CA MET A 295 5.35 -14.96 22.50
C MET A 295 6.82 -15.37 22.52
N SER A 296 7.11 -16.67 22.50
CA SER A 296 8.48 -17.18 22.44
C SER A 296 9.13 -16.82 21.10
N MET A 297 8.42 -17.02 19.98
CA MET A 297 8.91 -16.62 18.66
C MET A 297 9.02 -15.09 18.51
N LEU A 298 8.08 -14.32 19.03
CA LEU A 298 8.13 -12.86 18.99
C LEU A 298 9.36 -12.33 19.72
N MET A 299 9.63 -12.86 20.92
CA MET A 299 10.79 -12.44 21.70
C MET A 299 12.11 -13.00 21.18
N TYR A 300 12.09 -14.09 20.39
CA TYR A 300 13.25 -14.50 19.60
C TYR A 300 13.62 -13.44 18.58
N LEU A 301 12.65 -13.03 17.75
CA LEU A 301 12.87 -12.04 16.69
C LEU A 301 13.33 -10.71 17.29
N PHE A 302 12.62 -10.22 18.31
CA PHE A 302 12.99 -8.99 19.01
C PHE A 302 14.39 -9.05 19.63
N GLY A 303 14.73 -10.15 20.31
CA GLY A 303 16.05 -10.34 20.91
C GLY A 303 17.16 -10.44 19.86
N TYR A 304 16.89 -11.05 18.71
CA TYR A 304 17.82 -11.16 17.60
C TYR A 304 18.10 -9.79 16.97
N GLU A 305 17.07 -9.05 16.56
CA GLU A 305 17.21 -7.77 15.85
C GLU A 305 17.77 -6.65 16.73
N MET A 306 17.24 -6.49 17.95
CA MET A 306 17.66 -5.40 18.85
C MET A 306 19.10 -5.56 19.36
N MET A 307 19.67 -6.76 19.26
CA MET A 307 21.04 -7.06 19.69
C MET A 307 21.92 -7.40 18.49
N SER A 308 21.78 -6.64 17.41
CA SER A 308 22.64 -6.70 16.23
C SER A 308 22.75 -8.12 15.65
N ASN A 309 21.61 -8.73 15.35
CA ASN A 309 21.49 -10.07 14.74
C ASN A 309 22.09 -11.21 15.59
N SER A 310 21.98 -11.11 16.92
CA SER A 310 22.55 -12.10 17.85
C SER A 310 21.62 -13.28 18.11
N ILE A 311 22.01 -14.47 17.67
CA ILE A 311 21.30 -15.74 17.93
C ILE A 311 21.16 -16.01 19.44
N ALA A 312 22.20 -15.73 20.22
CA ALA A 312 22.20 -15.97 21.65
C ALA A 312 21.11 -15.14 22.36
N TRP A 313 20.95 -13.88 21.99
CA TRP A 313 19.90 -13.01 22.51
C TRP A 313 18.51 -13.41 22.02
N GLY A 314 18.38 -13.87 20.77
CA GLY A 314 17.14 -14.48 20.27
C GLY A 314 16.73 -15.71 21.09
N VAL A 315 17.64 -16.66 21.31
CA VAL A 315 17.38 -17.86 22.12
C VAL A 315 17.01 -17.48 23.56
N PHE A 316 17.74 -16.55 24.17
CA PHE A 316 17.41 -16.04 25.50
C PHE A 316 16.01 -15.41 25.57
N GLY A 317 15.66 -14.58 24.57
CA GLY A 317 14.34 -13.98 24.43
C GLY A 317 13.24 -15.04 24.32
N ALA A 318 13.43 -16.05 23.47
CA ALA A 318 12.49 -17.14 23.28
C ALA A 318 12.24 -17.96 24.56
N VAL A 319 13.32 -18.34 25.25
CA VAL A 319 13.26 -19.16 26.46
C VAL A 319 12.60 -18.37 27.60
N SER A 320 13.05 -17.14 27.85
CA SER A 320 12.52 -16.30 28.93
C SER A 320 11.03 -16.00 28.72
N ALA A 321 10.64 -15.60 27.51
CA ALA A 321 9.24 -15.34 27.17
C ALA A 321 8.38 -16.60 27.24
N GLY A 322 8.85 -17.73 26.71
CA GLY A 322 8.12 -19.00 26.77
C GLY A 322 7.85 -19.44 28.22
N ILE A 323 8.81 -19.26 29.13
CA ILE A 323 8.63 -19.52 30.57
C ILE A 323 7.60 -18.56 31.16
N ILE A 324 7.77 -17.25 30.97
CA ILE A 324 6.89 -16.22 31.55
C ILE A 324 5.45 -16.41 31.06
N THR A 325 5.25 -16.58 29.76
CA THR A 325 3.92 -16.74 29.15
C THR A 325 3.27 -18.05 29.60
N HIS A 326 4.01 -19.17 29.68
CA HIS A 326 3.47 -20.42 30.23
C HIS A 326 3.00 -20.24 31.68
N CYS A 327 3.81 -19.57 32.51
CA CYS A 327 3.50 -19.26 33.89
C CYS A 327 2.20 -18.44 34.01
N ILE A 328 2.07 -17.37 33.23
CA ILE A 328 0.84 -16.55 33.16
C ILE A 328 -0.36 -17.40 32.75
N MET A 329 -0.22 -18.27 31.74
CA MET A 329 -1.31 -19.14 31.29
C MET A 329 -1.76 -20.13 32.36
N GLU A 330 -0.85 -20.71 33.15
CA GLU A 330 -1.24 -21.58 34.27
C GLU A 330 -1.94 -20.81 35.40
N ILE A 331 -1.53 -19.57 35.69
CA ILE A 331 -2.25 -18.69 36.62
C ILE A 331 -3.67 -18.43 36.12
N ILE A 332 -3.84 -18.05 34.85
CA ILE A 332 -5.15 -17.75 34.26
C ILE A 332 -6.05 -19.00 34.28
N TYR A 333 -5.51 -20.16 33.89
CA TYR A 333 -6.30 -21.38 33.76
C TYR A 333 -6.74 -21.97 35.09
N ASN A 334 -5.88 -21.88 36.11
CA ASN A 334 -6.19 -22.40 37.43
C ASN A 334 -6.77 -21.34 38.37
N GLN A 335 -6.67 -20.06 38.02
CA GLN A 335 -7.02 -18.90 38.87
C GLN A 335 -6.31 -18.96 40.23
N ASP A 336 -5.08 -19.49 40.25
CA ASP A 336 -4.30 -19.75 41.47
C ASP A 336 -2.79 -19.56 41.19
N PHE A 337 -2.17 -18.62 41.90
CA PHE A 337 -0.74 -18.32 41.80
C PHE A 337 0.15 -19.51 42.20
N LYS A 338 -0.32 -20.43 43.05
CA LYS A 338 0.47 -21.58 43.49
C LYS A 338 0.76 -22.58 42.36
N LYS A 339 -0.02 -22.52 41.27
CA LYS A 339 0.12 -23.42 40.11
C LYS A 339 0.93 -22.84 38.96
N ILE A 340 1.65 -21.73 39.18
CA ILE A 340 2.45 -21.04 38.17
C ILE A 340 3.41 -21.95 37.39
N PHE A 341 4.04 -22.94 38.04
CA PHE A 341 4.96 -23.90 37.40
C PHE A 341 4.32 -25.26 37.07
N ALA A 342 2.99 -25.36 37.02
CA ALA A 342 2.34 -26.61 36.66
C ALA A 342 2.66 -27.00 35.20
N LYS A 343 2.66 -28.30 34.91
CA LYS A 343 2.82 -28.86 33.55
C LYS A 343 4.10 -28.42 32.82
N LYS A 344 5.25 -28.45 33.50
CA LYS A 344 6.58 -28.06 32.97
C LYS A 344 6.94 -28.72 31.63
N LEU A 345 6.49 -29.96 31.38
CA LEU A 345 6.71 -30.63 30.10
C LEU A 345 6.03 -29.88 28.92
N GLN A 346 4.83 -29.32 29.13
CA GLN A 346 4.17 -28.51 28.10
C GLN A 346 4.94 -27.22 27.81
N MET A 347 5.52 -26.60 28.84
CA MET A 347 6.39 -25.43 28.69
C MET A 347 7.60 -25.75 27.82
N LEU A 348 8.30 -26.84 28.15
CA LEU A 348 9.48 -27.29 27.40
C LEU A 348 9.13 -27.58 25.95
N ILE A 349 8.03 -28.31 25.70
CA ILE A 349 7.56 -28.62 24.35
C ILE A 349 7.28 -27.34 23.54
N CYS A 350 6.59 -26.34 24.12
CA CYS A 350 6.35 -25.07 23.43
C CYS A 350 7.65 -24.35 23.06
N ILE A 351 8.59 -24.22 24.00
CA ILE A 351 9.86 -23.53 23.78
C ILE A 351 10.68 -24.23 22.69
N VAL A 352 10.78 -25.57 22.75
CA VAL A 352 11.51 -26.36 21.76
C VAL A 352 10.88 -26.21 20.37
N MET A 353 9.54 -26.23 20.27
CA MET A 353 8.86 -26.00 18.99
C MET A 353 9.11 -24.58 18.46
N SER A 354 9.06 -23.56 19.30
CA SER A 354 9.37 -22.17 18.89
C SER A 354 10.79 -22.03 18.36
N LEU A 355 11.77 -22.59 19.05
CA LEU A 355 13.18 -22.57 18.60
C LEU A 355 13.37 -23.36 17.31
N PHE A 356 12.69 -24.51 17.17
CA PHE A 356 12.73 -25.28 15.94
C PHE A 356 12.15 -24.50 14.76
N VAL A 357 11.00 -23.85 14.94
CA VAL A 357 10.39 -23.01 13.89
C VAL A 357 11.31 -21.83 13.56
N ALA A 358 11.87 -21.15 14.57
CA ALA A 358 12.82 -20.06 14.33
C ALA A 358 14.05 -20.52 13.53
N ALA A 359 14.59 -21.69 13.85
CA ALA A 359 15.70 -22.29 13.11
C ALA A 359 15.33 -22.65 11.65
N VAL A 360 14.09 -23.06 11.39
CA VAL A 360 13.61 -23.32 10.02
C VAL A 360 13.71 -22.08 9.12
N PHE A 361 13.32 -20.91 9.64
CA PHE A 361 13.45 -19.65 8.93
C PHE A 361 14.92 -19.23 8.84
N GLN A 362 15.60 -19.14 9.98
CA GLN A 362 16.95 -18.59 10.04
C GLN A 362 18.00 -19.34 9.21
N PHE A 363 17.89 -20.66 9.10
CA PHE A 363 18.83 -21.46 8.31
C PHE A 363 18.33 -21.76 6.90
N ASP A 364 17.23 -21.12 6.48
CA ASP A 364 16.59 -21.35 5.20
C ASP A 364 16.48 -22.86 4.89
N ILE A 365 15.92 -23.65 5.82
CA ILE A 365 15.97 -25.12 5.74
C ILE A 365 15.28 -25.64 4.47
N PHE A 366 14.27 -24.92 3.99
CA PHE A 366 13.51 -25.28 2.79
C PHE A 366 14.06 -24.70 1.49
N GLY A 367 15.11 -23.86 1.53
CA GLY A 367 15.72 -23.32 0.33
C GLY A 367 14.92 -22.18 -0.33
N TYR A 368 14.22 -21.35 0.44
CA TYR A 368 13.47 -20.19 -0.05
C TYR A 368 14.34 -19.28 -0.92
N ASP A 369 15.52 -18.90 -0.45
CA ASP A 369 16.40 -17.94 -1.15
C ASP A 369 17.07 -18.56 -2.37
N ARG A 370 17.36 -19.86 -2.31
CA ARG A 370 18.01 -20.61 -3.41
C ARG A 370 17.01 -21.13 -4.44
N TYR A 371 15.70 -20.94 -4.22
CA TYR A 371 14.68 -21.50 -5.09
C TYR A 371 14.58 -20.72 -6.41
N ILE A 372 14.91 -21.38 -7.51
CA ILE A 372 14.67 -20.90 -8.87
C ILE A 372 13.85 -21.97 -9.63
N PRO A 373 12.71 -21.61 -10.24
CA PRO A 373 11.90 -22.57 -10.98
C PRO A 373 12.63 -23.06 -12.25
N LYS A 374 12.30 -24.26 -12.72
CA LYS A 374 12.77 -24.76 -14.02
C LYS A 374 12.11 -23.96 -15.13
N VAL A 375 12.87 -23.62 -16.18
CA VAL A 375 12.36 -22.87 -17.35
C VAL A 375 11.12 -23.53 -17.96
N SER A 376 11.10 -24.86 -18.05
CA SER A 376 9.97 -25.64 -18.57
C SER A 376 8.65 -25.44 -17.82
N ASP A 377 8.72 -25.03 -16.55
CA ASP A 377 7.57 -24.90 -15.66
C ASP A 377 7.01 -23.48 -15.65
N ILE A 378 7.73 -22.52 -16.25
CA ILE A 378 7.35 -21.11 -16.32
C ILE A 378 6.35 -20.91 -17.46
N SER A 379 5.17 -20.38 -17.11
CA SER A 379 4.15 -19.94 -18.07
C SER A 379 4.46 -18.54 -18.58
N SER A 380 4.64 -17.58 -17.67
CA SER A 380 5.06 -16.20 -17.95
C SER A 380 6.03 -15.72 -16.87
N ALA A 381 6.83 -14.72 -17.22
CA ALA A 381 7.79 -14.08 -16.31
C ALA A 381 7.76 -12.56 -16.49
N ALA A 382 8.04 -11.84 -15.40
CA ALA A 382 8.20 -10.40 -15.37
C ALA A 382 9.46 -10.05 -14.57
N VAL A 383 10.13 -8.97 -14.97
CA VAL A 383 11.30 -8.41 -14.31
C VAL A 383 11.10 -6.91 -14.17
N VAL A 384 11.24 -6.38 -12.96
CA VAL A 384 11.12 -4.96 -12.64
C VAL A 384 12.41 -4.52 -11.96
N SER A 385 13.06 -3.51 -12.52
CA SER A 385 14.32 -2.93 -12.03
C SER A 385 14.60 -1.62 -12.74
N ASP A 386 15.20 -0.68 -12.01
CA ASP A 386 15.64 0.61 -12.54
C ASP A 386 16.75 0.46 -13.58
N PHE A 387 17.49 -0.66 -13.55
CA PHE A 387 18.42 -1.00 -14.62
C PHE A 387 17.73 -1.17 -15.98
N LEU A 388 16.46 -1.51 -16.03
CA LEU A 388 15.72 -1.66 -17.28
C LEU A 388 14.91 -0.39 -17.59
N GLU A 389 14.22 0.16 -16.59
CA GLU A 389 13.44 1.39 -16.70
C GLU A 389 13.19 2.03 -15.32
N SER A 390 13.83 3.17 -15.05
CA SER A 390 13.70 3.94 -13.80
C SER A 390 12.51 4.90 -13.78
N ASN A 391 11.88 5.18 -14.93
CA ASN A 391 10.77 6.14 -15.03
C ASN A 391 9.39 5.47 -14.98
N ALA A 392 9.31 4.22 -14.52
CA ALA A 392 8.07 3.45 -14.54
C ALA A 392 6.90 4.17 -13.87
N SER A 393 7.13 4.88 -12.76
CA SER A 393 6.09 5.66 -12.05
C SER A 393 5.37 6.66 -12.95
N GLN A 394 6.08 7.34 -13.84
CA GLN A 394 5.48 8.33 -14.75
C GLN A 394 4.47 7.68 -15.71
N TYR A 395 4.62 6.41 -16.04
CA TYR A 395 3.73 5.70 -16.95
C TYR A 395 2.41 5.27 -16.31
N PHE A 396 2.37 5.19 -14.98
CA PHE A 396 1.22 4.69 -14.22
C PHE A 396 0.57 5.74 -13.34
N ASN A 397 1.19 6.91 -13.17
CA ASN A 397 0.53 8.08 -12.58
C ASN A 397 -0.62 8.54 -13.49
N GLU A 398 -1.74 8.95 -12.90
CA GLU A 398 -2.91 9.39 -13.66
C GLU A 398 -3.18 10.88 -13.42
N MET A 399 -3.51 11.61 -14.48
CA MET A 399 -4.03 12.97 -14.34
C MET A 399 -5.49 12.92 -13.90
N GLY A 400 -5.86 13.81 -12.98
CA GLY A 400 -7.20 13.86 -12.41
C GLY A 400 -7.71 15.27 -12.20
N PHE A 401 -9.03 15.34 -11.98
CA PHE A 401 -9.65 16.51 -11.37
C PHE A 401 -9.69 16.31 -9.85
N HIS A 402 -9.41 17.37 -9.11
CA HIS A 402 -9.65 17.33 -7.69
C HIS A 402 -11.15 17.20 -7.41
N ASN A 403 -11.52 16.17 -6.65
CA ASN A 403 -12.87 16.02 -6.11
C ASN A 403 -13.12 16.96 -4.92
N GLU A 404 -12.07 17.60 -4.38
CA GLU A 404 -12.08 18.45 -3.19
C GLU A 404 -11.58 19.86 -3.53
N THR A 405 -12.39 20.89 -3.26
CA THR A 405 -12.11 22.31 -3.55
C THR A 405 -11.13 22.99 -2.58
N ARG A 406 -10.35 22.21 -1.82
CA ARG A 406 -9.45 22.73 -0.77
C ARG A 406 -8.03 23.02 -1.26
N TYR A 407 -7.70 22.58 -2.46
CA TYR A 407 -6.38 22.75 -3.05
C TYR A 407 -6.32 23.98 -3.95
N ASP A 408 -5.12 24.55 -4.08
CA ASP A 408 -4.84 25.74 -4.89
C ASP A 408 -5.01 25.50 -6.40
N SER A 409 -5.26 24.25 -6.84
CA SER A 409 -5.50 23.89 -8.24
C SER A 409 -6.74 23.01 -8.41
N ILE A 410 -7.44 23.12 -9.54
CA ILE A 410 -8.61 22.26 -9.86
C ILE A 410 -8.22 20.88 -10.43
N THR A 411 -6.93 20.66 -10.66
CA THR A 411 -6.36 19.45 -11.26
C THR A 411 -5.29 18.86 -10.35
N ASN A 412 -5.06 17.54 -10.46
CA ASN A 412 -4.07 16.83 -9.67
C ASN A 412 -3.46 15.65 -10.41
N ILE A 413 -2.36 15.14 -9.85
CA ILE A 413 -1.78 13.86 -10.23
C ILE A 413 -2.15 12.85 -9.14
N GLU A 414 -2.72 11.74 -9.54
CA GLU A 414 -2.90 10.56 -8.71
C GLU A 414 -1.66 9.68 -8.87
N TYR A 415 -0.75 9.79 -7.89
CA TYR A 415 0.47 9.00 -7.86
C TYR A 415 0.16 7.55 -7.54
N ALA A 416 0.54 6.64 -8.44
CA ALA A 416 0.44 5.22 -8.18
C ALA A 416 1.50 4.80 -7.15
N SER A 417 1.14 3.92 -6.21
CA SER A 417 2.14 3.40 -5.28
C SER A 417 3.08 2.41 -5.97
N ASP A 418 4.34 2.34 -5.54
CA ASP A 418 5.32 1.38 -6.10
C ASP A 418 4.79 -0.05 -6.11
N ASN A 419 4.10 -0.47 -5.04
CA ASN A 419 3.51 -1.81 -4.94
C ASN A 419 2.40 -2.04 -5.98
N ASP A 420 1.62 -1.01 -6.30
CA ASP A 420 0.57 -1.09 -7.34
C ASP A 420 1.20 -1.20 -8.73
N ILE A 421 2.22 -0.39 -9.00
CA ILE A 421 3.00 -0.41 -10.25
C ILE A 421 3.62 -1.79 -10.45
N GLU A 422 4.36 -2.29 -9.47
CA GLU A 422 4.97 -3.61 -9.52
C GLU A 422 3.91 -4.70 -9.70
N SER A 423 2.78 -4.62 -8.98
CA SER A 423 1.67 -5.56 -9.11
C SER A 423 1.05 -5.57 -10.50
N MET A 424 0.94 -4.42 -11.16
CA MET A 424 0.46 -4.27 -12.54
C MET A 424 1.47 -4.84 -13.53
N LEU A 425 2.74 -4.42 -13.44
CA LEU A 425 3.83 -4.91 -14.30
C LEU A 425 3.95 -6.43 -14.22
N MET A 426 3.95 -7.01 -13.01
CA MET A 426 4.02 -8.46 -12.82
C MET A 426 2.79 -9.24 -13.34
N ARG A 427 1.66 -8.57 -13.53
CA ARG A 427 0.43 -9.17 -14.05
C ARG A 427 0.42 -9.18 -15.58
N GLU A 428 0.93 -8.11 -16.19
CA GLU A 428 0.75 -7.82 -17.62
C GLU A 428 1.98 -8.18 -18.45
N MET A 429 3.18 -8.04 -17.89
CA MET A 429 4.43 -8.38 -18.55
C MET A 429 4.56 -9.90 -18.78
N ASN A 430 5.04 -10.27 -19.96
CA ASN A 430 5.25 -11.67 -20.34
C ASN A 430 6.51 -11.83 -21.19
N ILE A 431 7.67 -11.83 -20.52
CA ILE A 431 8.97 -12.02 -21.15
C ILE A 431 9.04 -13.40 -21.82
N LYS A 432 9.40 -13.44 -23.10
CA LYS A 432 9.50 -14.68 -23.88
C LYS A 432 10.81 -15.41 -23.60
N ASP A 433 11.92 -14.69 -23.46
CA ASP A 433 13.24 -15.24 -23.08
C ASP A 433 13.30 -15.59 -21.58
N LYS A 434 12.73 -16.75 -21.24
CA LYS A 434 12.68 -17.26 -19.86
C LYS A 434 14.07 -17.72 -19.38
N GLU A 435 14.93 -18.11 -20.30
CA GLU A 435 16.30 -18.49 -20.04
C GLU A 435 17.10 -17.30 -19.49
N ALA A 436 16.97 -16.11 -20.07
CA ALA A 436 17.58 -14.89 -19.54
C ALA A 436 17.07 -14.54 -18.14
N VAL A 437 15.75 -14.62 -17.89
CA VAL A 437 15.18 -14.36 -16.56
C VAL A 437 15.73 -15.34 -15.50
N VAL A 438 15.81 -16.63 -15.84
CA VAL A 438 16.38 -17.64 -14.94
C VAL A 438 17.88 -17.46 -14.74
N ALA A 439 18.62 -17.01 -15.77
CA ALA A 439 20.03 -16.67 -15.65
C ALA A 439 20.24 -15.47 -14.71
N LEU A 440 19.43 -14.42 -14.85
CA LEU A 440 19.44 -13.25 -13.96
C LEU A 440 19.17 -13.66 -12.50
N ALA A 441 18.17 -14.50 -12.26
CA ALA A 441 17.89 -15.02 -10.92
C ALA A 441 19.06 -15.84 -10.33
N LYS A 442 19.82 -16.56 -11.16
CA LYS A 442 21.02 -17.29 -10.70
C LYS A 442 22.14 -16.34 -10.28
N LEU A 443 22.31 -15.22 -10.98
CA LEU A 443 23.24 -14.16 -10.58
C LEU A 443 22.82 -13.61 -9.21
N GLY A 444 21.53 -13.31 -9.03
CA GLY A 444 20.98 -12.87 -7.74
C GLY A 444 21.23 -13.86 -6.60
N VAL A 445 21.00 -15.17 -6.82
CA VAL A 445 21.28 -16.20 -5.81
C VAL A 445 22.78 -16.33 -5.51
N ALA A 446 23.65 -16.17 -6.51
CA ALA A 446 25.10 -16.20 -6.29
C ALA A 446 25.59 -15.01 -5.45
N ASN A 447 25.00 -13.83 -5.65
CA ASN A 447 25.32 -12.61 -4.93
C ASN A 447 24.91 -12.61 -3.44
N LEU A 448 24.03 -13.52 -3.00
CA LEU A 448 23.70 -13.68 -1.58
C LEU A 448 24.91 -13.99 -0.70
N SER A 449 25.98 -14.52 -1.29
CA SER A 449 27.21 -14.91 -0.59
C SER A 449 28.41 -13.99 -0.84
N SER A 450 28.27 -12.97 -1.68
CA SER A 450 29.36 -12.05 -2.01
C SER A 450 29.49 -10.92 -1.01
N GLU A 451 30.71 -10.63 -0.58
CA GLU A 451 31.01 -9.40 0.16
C GLU A 451 30.71 -8.19 -0.72
N TRP A 452 30.15 -7.14 -0.10
CA TRP A 452 29.91 -5.85 -0.74
C TRP A 452 31.21 -5.32 -1.35
N ARG A 453 31.17 -4.94 -2.62
CA ARG A 453 32.30 -4.31 -3.30
C ARG A 453 31.98 -2.83 -3.46
N ALA A 454 32.89 -1.97 -2.99
CA ALA A 454 32.73 -0.52 -3.11
C ALA A 454 32.58 -0.07 -4.58
N ASP A 455 33.16 -0.83 -5.51
CA ASP A 455 33.22 -0.49 -6.92
C ASP A 455 32.08 -1.11 -7.76
N SER A 456 31.14 -1.84 -7.15
CA SER A 456 30.02 -2.49 -7.86
C SER A 456 28.72 -1.69 -7.77
N ILE A 457 28.13 -1.37 -8.92
CA ILE A 457 26.77 -0.81 -8.99
C ILE A 457 25.79 -1.98 -8.88
N SER A 458 25.21 -2.16 -7.68
CA SER A 458 24.22 -3.22 -7.45
C SER A 458 22.85 -2.62 -7.17
N GLU A 459 21.82 -3.10 -7.87
CA GLU A 459 20.46 -2.57 -7.79
C GLU A 459 19.45 -3.68 -7.46
N ARG A 460 18.30 -3.25 -6.94
CA ARG A 460 17.14 -4.10 -6.70
C ARG A 460 16.56 -4.62 -8.02
N VAL A 461 16.43 -5.94 -8.12
CA VAL A 461 15.79 -6.63 -9.24
C VAL A 461 14.68 -7.53 -8.72
N LEU A 462 13.43 -7.15 -8.99
CA LEU A 462 12.25 -7.96 -8.71
C LEU A 462 11.96 -8.89 -9.88
N ILE A 463 11.92 -10.20 -9.61
CA ILE A 463 11.57 -11.23 -10.58
C ILE A 463 10.29 -11.95 -10.14
N SER A 464 9.32 -12.05 -11.06
CA SER A 464 8.05 -12.73 -10.84
C SER A 464 7.81 -13.82 -11.86
N TYR A 465 7.48 -15.02 -11.37
CA TYR A 465 7.17 -16.19 -12.18
C TYR A 465 5.73 -16.62 -11.97
N LYS A 466 5.00 -16.81 -13.08
CA LYS A 466 3.74 -17.55 -13.09
C LYS A 466 4.01 -18.96 -13.60
N LEU A 467 3.90 -19.97 -12.74
CA LEU A 467 4.12 -21.35 -13.12
C LEU A 467 2.90 -21.93 -13.85
N LYS A 468 3.12 -22.96 -14.66
CA LYS A 468 2.05 -23.73 -15.34
C LYS A 468 1.05 -24.35 -14.36
N SER A 469 1.45 -24.56 -13.10
CA SER A 469 0.58 -25.01 -12.01
C SER A 469 -0.38 -23.95 -11.50
N GLY A 470 -0.21 -22.68 -11.90
CA GLY A 470 -0.93 -21.52 -11.38
C GLY A 470 -0.30 -20.87 -10.15
N LYS A 471 0.75 -21.48 -9.56
CA LYS A 471 1.50 -20.88 -8.45
C LYS A 471 2.29 -19.66 -8.95
N LYS A 472 2.24 -18.56 -8.18
CA LYS A 472 3.13 -17.41 -8.34
C LYS A 472 4.36 -17.54 -7.44
N VAL A 473 5.52 -17.15 -7.93
CA VAL A 473 6.78 -17.09 -7.17
C VAL A 473 7.43 -15.76 -7.46
N GLN A 474 7.68 -14.96 -6.43
CA GLN A 474 8.28 -13.63 -6.53
C GLN A 474 9.53 -13.57 -5.67
N ARG A 475 10.58 -12.92 -6.16
CA ARG A 475 11.87 -12.79 -5.49
C ARG A 475 12.44 -11.42 -5.78
N VAL A 476 13.01 -10.79 -4.76
CA VAL A 476 13.84 -9.60 -4.92
C VAL A 476 15.29 -10.04 -4.82
N TYR A 477 16.12 -9.59 -5.73
CA TYR A 477 17.56 -9.81 -5.69
C TYR A 477 18.27 -8.47 -5.67
N ASN A 478 19.47 -8.45 -5.11
CA ASN A 478 20.42 -7.37 -5.35
C ASN A 478 21.47 -7.86 -6.36
N ILE A 479 21.51 -7.26 -7.54
CA ILE A 479 22.29 -7.75 -8.68
C ILE A 479 23.27 -6.68 -9.13
N ASP A 480 24.52 -7.08 -9.32
CA ASP A 480 25.57 -6.24 -9.90
C ASP A 480 25.31 -6.00 -11.40
N PHE A 481 25.36 -4.73 -11.82
CA PHE A 481 25.08 -4.32 -13.18
C PHE A 481 26.02 -4.98 -14.20
N ASP A 482 27.32 -4.97 -13.94
CA ASP A 482 28.34 -5.44 -14.89
C ASP A 482 28.25 -6.95 -15.11
N ALA A 483 27.92 -7.70 -14.06
CA ALA A 483 27.67 -9.14 -14.15
C ALA A 483 26.39 -9.49 -14.92
N ALA A 484 25.40 -8.59 -14.93
CA ALA A 484 24.05 -8.85 -15.45
C ALA A 484 23.73 -8.17 -16.79
N ILE A 485 24.61 -7.34 -17.33
CA ILE A 485 24.36 -6.53 -18.53
C ILE A 485 23.84 -7.35 -19.73
N LYS A 486 24.33 -8.59 -19.87
CA LYS A 486 23.90 -9.50 -20.94
C LYS A 486 22.46 -9.95 -20.76
N GLU A 487 22.11 -10.42 -19.56
CA GLU A 487 20.77 -10.87 -19.21
C GLU A 487 19.76 -9.70 -19.26
N LEU A 488 20.14 -8.54 -18.72
CA LEU A 488 19.35 -7.31 -18.78
C LEU A 488 19.10 -6.88 -20.23
N SER A 489 20.12 -6.94 -21.09
CA SER A 489 19.97 -6.66 -22.52
C SER A 489 18.97 -7.60 -23.20
N SER A 490 19.02 -8.89 -22.90
CA SER A 490 18.08 -9.86 -23.49
C SER A 490 16.65 -9.61 -23.03
N ILE A 491 16.48 -9.24 -21.75
CA ILE A 491 15.17 -8.94 -21.16
C ILE A 491 14.58 -7.66 -21.73
N TYR A 492 15.35 -6.56 -21.78
CA TYR A 492 14.88 -5.28 -22.30
C TYR A 492 14.47 -5.37 -23.77
N ASP A 493 15.25 -6.10 -24.57
CA ASP A 493 15.00 -6.30 -26.00
C ASP A 493 13.79 -7.22 -26.28
N ASP A 494 13.25 -7.91 -25.27
CA ASP A 494 12.09 -8.77 -25.39
C ASP A 494 10.80 -7.95 -25.59
N GLU A 495 10.04 -8.28 -26.64
CA GLU A 495 8.76 -7.63 -26.94
C GLU A 495 7.77 -7.70 -25.76
N GLY A 496 7.79 -8.81 -25.01
CA GLY A 496 6.93 -9.02 -23.85
C GLY A 496 7.33 -8.22 -22.62
N TYR A 497 8.60 -7.79 -22.53
CA TYR A 497 9.03 -6.78 -21.56
C TYR A 497 8.48 -5.40 -21.97
N LYS A 498 8.78 -4.96 -23.19
CA LYS A 498 8.44 -3.61 -23.65
C LYS A 498 6.94 -3.33 -23.66
N THR A 499 6.15 -4.26 -24.18
CA THR A 499 4.68 -4.14 -24.20
C THR A 499 4.06 -4.12 -22.80
N GLY A 500 4.71 -4.76 -21.82
CA GLY A 500 4.29 -4.72 -20.42
C GLY A 500 4.77 -3.48 -19.67
N MET A 501 5.91 -2.90 -20.05
CA MET A 501 6.51 -1.73 -19.40
C MET A 501 5.99 -0.40 -19.92
N TYR A 502 5.76 -0.28 -21.24
CA TYR A 502 5.41 1.00 -21.89
C TYR A 502 3.93 0.99 -22.35
N PRO A 503 3.00 1.63 -21.60
CA PRO A 503 1.58 1.64 -21.93
C PRO A 503 1.28 2.19 -23.32
N ILE A 504 2.04 3.20 -23.80
CA ILE A 504 1.89 3.77 -25.13
C ILE A 504 1.87 2.70 -26.23
N LEU A 505 2.67 1.63 -26.11
CA LEU A 505 2.74 0.57 -27.13
C LEU A 505 1.41 -0.18 -27.33
N SER A 506 0.49 -0.10 -26.36
CA SER A 506 -0.84 -0.70 -26.43
C SER A 506 -1.96 0.29 -26.78
N GLU A 507 -1.69 1.60 -26.76
CA GLU A 507 -2.69 2.64 -27.02
C GLU A 507 -3.12 2.69 -28.49
N ASP A 508 -4.36 3.07 -28.81
CA ASP A 508 -4.75 3.32 -30.20
C ASP A 508 -4.27 4.73 -30.59
N SER A 509 -3.37 4.81 -31.57
CA SER A 509 -2.80 6.08 -32.04
C SER A 509 -3.87 7.07 -32.54
N LYS A 510 -5.08 6.62 -32.86
CA LYS A 510 -6.21 7.48 -33.23
C LYS A 510 -6.85 8.22 -32.05
N ASN A 511 -6.62 7.76 -30.83
CA ASN A 511 -7.13 8.41 -29.62
C ASN A 511 -6.29 9.64 -29.24
N ILE A 512 -5.07 9.74 -29.77
CA ILE A 512 -4.14 10.84 -29.48
C ILE A 512 -4.62 12.12 -30.16
N VAL A 513 -4.91 13.14 -29.36
CA VAL A 513 -5.40 14.45 -29.83
C VAL A 513 -4.35 15.55 -29.74
N SER A 514 -3.34 15.36 -28.89
CA SER A 514 -2.18 16.25 -28.78
C SER A 514 -0.93 15.48 -28.35
N VAL A 515 0.24 16.10 -28.58
CA VAL A 515 1.54 15.58 -28.19
C VAL A 515 2.36 16.71 -27.61
N ASP A 516 2.91 16.51 -26.41
CA ASP A 516 3.83 17.44 -25.78
C ASP A 516 5.26 16.97 -25.98
N PHE A 517 6.10 17.83 -26.53
CA PHE A 517 7.53 17.61 -26.67
C PHE A 517 8.27 18.48 -25.66
N ASN A 518 9.13 17.87 -24.84
CA ASN A 518 10.03 18.58 -23.94
C ASN A 518 11.48 18.49 -24.41
N GLY A 519 12.04 19.65 -24.77
CA GLY A 519 13.36 19.77 -25.37
C GLY A 519 14.43 20.25 -24.39
N ILE A 520 15.60 20.57 -24.93
CA ILE A 520 16.69 21.22 -24.19
C ILE A 520 16.38 22.71 -24.04
N LYS A 521 16.50 23.29 -22.84
CA LYS A 521 16.08 24.66 -22.49
C LYS A 521 14.58 24.87 -22.74
N ASP A 522 14.15 26.10 -23.05
CA ASP A 522 12.76 26.47 -23.35
C ASP A 522 12.27 25.97 -24.73
N ASN A 523 12.75 24.81 -25.19
CA ASN A 523 12.47 24.25 -26.52
C ASN A 523 11.32 23.25 -26.52
N ASP A 524 10.27 23.60 -25.79
CA ASP A 524 9.10 22.77 -25.62
C ASP A 524 8.05 23.09 -26.68
N LYS A 525 7.22 22.10 -27.02
CA LYS A 525 6.18 22.26 -28.03
C LYS A 525 4.92 21.46 -27.70
N HIS A 526 3.78 22.15 -27.75
CA HIS A 526 2.47 21.52 -27.79
C HIS A 526 2.02 21.31 -29.25
N LEU A 527 1.86 20.07 -29.67
CA LEU A 527 1.42 19.69 -31.01
C LEU A 527 -0.06 19.28 -30.98
N THR A 528 -0.83 19.84 -31.90
CA THR A 528 -2.24 19.47 -32.13
C THR A 528 -2.44 18.97 -33.57
N SER A 529 -3.67 18.63 -33.94
CA SER A 529 -4.01 18.27 -35.32
C SER A 529 -3.67 19.35 -36.36
N GLU A 530 -3.46 20.60 -35.95
CA GLU A 530 -3.04 21.68 -36.85
C GLU A 530 -1.58 21.55 -37.30
N ASN A 531 -0.75 20.87 -36.50
CA ASN A 531 0.68 20.69 -36.77
C ASN A 531 0.97 19.54 -37.75
N GLY A 532 0.06 18.58 -37.90
CA GLY A 532 0.22 17.42 -38.77
C GLY A 532 -0.50 16.17 -38.29
N ASP A 533 -0.09 15.02 -38.82
CA ASP A 533 -0.69 13.71 -38.52
C ASP A 533 -0.11 13.10 -37.23
N LEU A 534 -0.77 13.39 -36.09
CA LEU A 534 -0.38 12.90 -34.76
C LEU A 534 -0.46 11.38 -34.63
N ALA A 535 -1.46 10.76 -35.27
CA ALA A 535 -1.60 9.30 -35.25
C ALA A 535 -0.40 8.64 -35.95
N LYS A 536 0.04 9.19 -37.08
CA LYS A 536 1.24 8.72 -37.76
C LYS A 536 2.52 8.96 -36.95
N LEU A 537 2.67 10.12 -36.30
CA LEU A 537 3.80 10.38 -35.40
C LEU A 537 3.85 9.33 -34.29
N THR A 538 2.70 9.04 -33.70
CA THR A 538 2.55 8.05 -32.62
C THR A 538 2.92 6.63 -33.09
N GLU A 539 2.48 6.20 -34.27
CA GLU A 539 2.86 4.89 -34.84
C GLU A 539 4.36 4.77 -35.14
N VAL A 540 4.95 5.84 -35.69
CA VAL A 540 6.40 5.90 -35.95
C VAL A 540 7.18 5.82 -34.64
N TYR A 541 6.77 6.58 -33.64
CA TYR A 541 7.38 6.56 -32.31
C TYR A 541 7.31 5.16 -31.67
N LYS A 542 6.13 4.53 -31.66
CA LYS A 542 5.94 3.16 -31.14
C LYS A 542 6.87 2.15 -31.79
N LYS A 543 7.03 2.24 -33.11
CA LYS A 543 7.93 1.37 -33.88
C LYS A 543 9.39 1.58 -33.46
N GLU A 544 9.83 2.82 -33.30
CA GLU A 544 11.21 3.13 -32.89
C GLU A 544 11.46 2.75 -31.42
N LEU A 545 10.53 3.01 -30.50
CA LEU A 545 10.61 2.57 -29.10
C LEU A 545 10.65 1.03 -28.99
N MET A 546 9.81 0.33 -29.74
CA MET A 546 9.84 -1.14 -29.81
C MET A 546 11.19 -1.67 -30.35
N SER A 547 11.84 -0.89 -31.22
CA SER A 547 13.13 -1.27 -31.84
C SER A 547 14.36 -0.83 -31.04
N LEU A 548 14.21 0.08 -30.07
CA LEU A 548 15.30 0.61 -29.22
C LEU A 548 16.07 -0.54 -28.56
N LYS A 549 17.40 -0.51 -28.62
CA LYS A 549 18.22 -1.59 -28.05
C LYS A 549 18.73 -1.20 -26.68
N TYR A 550 18.85 -2.18 -25.78
CA TYR A 550 19.40 -1.93 -24.45
C TYR A 550 20.83 -1.36 -24.52
N ASP A 551 21.64 -1.85 -25.46
CA ASP A 551 22.98 -1.32 -25.74
C ASP A 551 22.97 0.19 -26.06
N THR A 552 21.90 0.69 -26.68
CA THR A 552 21.69 2.13 -26.89
C THR A 552 21.46 2.85 -25.57
N LYS A 553 20.58 2.35 -24.68
CA LYS A 553 20.36 2.96 -23.35
C LYS A 553 21.66 3.02 -22.52
N VAL A 554 22.49 1.98 -22.61
CA VAL A 554 23.76 1.90 -21.86
C VAL A 554 24.81 2.90 -22.35
N LYS A 555 24.78 3.28 -23.63
CA LYS A 555 25.82 4.08 -24.29
C LYS A 555 25.39 5.50 -24.69
N SER A 556 24.10 5.72 -24.82
CA SER A 556 23.51 6.95 -25.34
C SER A 556 22.57 7.55 -24.31
N TYR A 557 22.14 8.77 -24.56
CA TYR A 557 21.17 9.49 -23.73
C TYR A 557 19.99 9.94 -24.59
N PRO A 558 18.77 9.98 -24.02
CA PRO A 558 17.69 10.74 -24.63
C PRO A 558 18.03 12.23 -24.55
N PHE A 559 17.74 12.98 -25.61
CA PHE A 559 17.94 14.44 -25.62
C PHE A 559 16.63 15.21 -25.34
N ALA A 560 15.50 14.50 -25.33
CA ALA A 560 14.18 15.05 -25.12
C ALA A 560 13.24 13.96 -24.59
N SER A 561 12.08 14.38 -24.08
CA SER A 561 10.96 13.48 -23.82
C SER A 561 9.70 13.90 -24.59
N ILE A 562 8.76 12.97 -24.69
CA ILE A 562 7.52 13.14 -25.43
C ILE A 562 6.35 12.50 -24.70
N ARG A 563 5.23 13.21 -24.57
CA ARG A 563 3.98 12.73 -23.99
C ARG A 563 2.86 12.73 -25.03
N PHE A 564 2.08 11.67 -25.06
CA PHE A 564 0.96 11.50 -25.98
C PHE A 564 -0.35 11.59 -25.20
N ASN A 565 -1.20 12.56 -25.52
CA ASN A 565 -2.43 12.80 -24.77
C ASN A 565 -3.67 12.41 -25.56
N ASP A 566 -4.56 11.67 -24.91
CA ASP A 566 -5.90 11.44 -25.41
C ASP A 566 -6.84 12.62 -25.10
N ALA A 567 -8.12 12.49 -25.47
CA ALA A 567 -9.11 13.54 -25.27
C ALA A 567 -9.38 13.87 -23.78
N ASP A 568 -9.28 12.88 -22.89
CA ASP A 568 -9.53 13.08 -21.46
C ASP A 568 -8.33 13.75 -20.78
N ALA A 569 -7.11 13.31 -21.09
CA ALA A 569 -5.86 13.95 -20.66
C ALA A 569 -5.78 15.39 -21.15
N GLN A 570 -6.06 15.66 -22.44
CA GLN A 570 -6.05 17.01 -22.99
C GLN A 570 -7.05 17.92 -22.28
N LYS A 571 -8.24 17.41 -21.95
CA LYS A 571 -9.25 18.18 -21.21
C LYS A 571 -8.77 18.57 -19.81
N ILE A 572 -8.00 17.72 -19.14
CA ILE A 572 -7.39 18.03 -17.84
C ILE A 572 -6.29 19.07 -18.01
N LEU A 573 -5.42 18.91 -19.01
CA LEU A 573 -4.37 19.88 -19.34
C LEU A 573 -4.95 21.27 -19.66
N ASP A 574 -6.02 21.35 -20.44
CA ASP A 574 -6.74 22.60 -20.73
C ASP A 574 -7.26 23.29 -19.46
N ALA A 575 -7.71 22.48 -18.48
CA ALA A 575 -8.20 22.98 -17.20
C ALA A 575 -7.04 23.47 -16.32
N ALA A 576 -5.96 22.68 -16.23
CA ALA A 576 -4.74 23.04 -15.51
C ALA A 576 -4.11 24.31 -16.09
N TYR A 577 -4.11 24.45 -17.42
CA TYR A 577 -3.63 25.64 -18.11
C TYR A 577 -4.47 26.88 -17.77
N LYS A 578 -5.80 26.78 -17.72
CA LYS A 578 -6.67 27.92 -17.35
C LYS A 578 -6.52 28.32 -15.88
N ASP A 579 -6.26 27.34 -15.03
CA ASP A 579 -6.14 27.49 -13.58
C ASP A 579 -4.77 28.08 -13.18
N ARG A 580 -3.68 27.53 -13.72
CA ARG A 580 -2.29 27.92 -13.42
C ARG A 580 -1.73 28.98 -14.37
N GLY A 581 -2.39 29.24 -15.50
CA GLY A 581 -1.89 30.01 -16.64
C GLY A 581 -1.64 31.51 -16.41
N ASN A 582 -1.96 32.04 -15.23
CA ASN A 582 -1.69 33.43 -14.85
C ASN A 582 -0.37 33.64 -14.09
N TYR A 583 0.40 32.59 -13.79
CA TYR A 583 1.57 32.69 -12.89
C TYR A 583 2.96 32.70 -13.56
N SER A 584 3.09 32.54 -14.88
CA SER A 584 4.42 32.53 -15.55
C SER A 584 4.49 33.23 -16.92
N ASP A 585 5.63 33.87 -17.18
CA ASP A 585 5.96 34.62 -18.42
C ASP A 585 6.31 33.72 -19.63
N TYR A 586 6.10 32.40 -19.53
CA TYR A 586 6.44 31.42 -20.57
C TYR A 586 5.43 31.36 -21.73
N SER A 587 5.87 30.83 -22.88
CA SER A 587 5.04 30.66 -24.08
C SER A 587 3.93 29.62 -23.84
N PRO A 588 2.79 29.67 -24.57
CA PRO A 588 1.76 28.63 -24.45
C PRO A 588 2.28 27.21 -24.74
N ASP A 589 3.28 27.09 -25.62
CA ASP A 589 3.90 25.82 -25.99
C ASP A 589 4.68 25.19 -24.81
N SER A 590 5.48 25.98 -24.07
CA SER A 590 6.20 25.52 -22.88
C SER A 590 5.27 25.21 -21.72
N LYS A 591 4.19 25.99 -21.57
CA LYS A 591 3.21 25.75 -20.51
C LYS A 591 2.53 24.38 -20.57
N TYR A 592 2.15 23.87 -21.75
CA TYR A 592 1.50 22.56 -21.81
C TYR A 592 2.47 21.41 -21.52
N ALA A 593 3.69 21.52 -22.01
CA ALA A 593 4.72 20.51 -21.79
C ALA A 593 5.21 20.49 -20.34
N ASP A 594 5.24 21.64 -19.65
CA ASP A 594 5.63 21.71 -18.23
C ASP A 594 4.48 21.36 -17.27
N LEU A 595 3.24 21.29 -17.76
CA LEU A 595 2.10 20.90 -16.93
C LEU A 595 2.07 19.39 -16.75
N MET A 596 1.98 18.95 -15.48
CA MET A 596 1.87 17.54 -15.11
C MET A 596 3.11 16.73 -15.57
N ASP A 597 4.29 17.27 -15.28
CA ASP A 597 5.63 16.73 -15.55
C ASP A 597 5.83 15.30 -15.04
N ASP A 598 5.16 14.88 -13.96
CA ASP A 598 5.28 13.50 -13.43
C ASP A 598 4.40 12.46 -14.15
N VAL A 599 3.82 12.77 -15.32
CA VAL A 599 2.87 11.88 -16.01
C VAL A 599 3.17 11.73 -17.49
N GLY A 600 3.49 10.50 -17.91
CA GLY A 600 3.36 10.05 -19.30
C GLY A 600 4.49 10.44 -20.26
N TYR A 601 5.67 10.83 -19.76
CA TYR A 601 6.81 11.21 -20.61
C TYR A 601 7.70 10.03 -20.98
N TYR A 602 7.87 9.81 -22.29
CA TYR A 602 8.71 8.76 -22.85
C TYR A 602 9.98 9.35 -23.49
N PRO A 603 11.08 8.59 -23.57
CA PRO A 603 12.34 9.13 -24.10
C PRO A 603 12.33 9.34 -25.61
N VAL A 604 13.08 10.35 -26.07
CA VAL A 604 13.44 10.53 -27.48
C VAL A 604 14.96 10.46 -27.62
N TYR A 605 15.43 9.38 -28.24
CA TYR A 605 16.84 9.13 -28.50
C TYR A 605 17.26 9.69 -29.88
N PRO A 606 18.54 10.05 -30.09
CA PRO A 606 19.08 10.43 -31.41
C PRO A 606 18.81 9.38 -32.50
N GLU A 607 18.70 8.11 -32.12
CA GLU A 607 18.38 6.98 -33.00
C GLU A 607 16.95 7.01 -33.57
N PHE A 608 16.04 7.82 -33.00
CA PHE A 608 14.63 7.91 -33.41
C PHE A 608 14.47 8.82 -34.64
N LYS A 609 15.17 8.47 -35.73
CA LYS A 609 15.34 9.30 -36.93
C LYS A 609 14.03 9.63 -37.61
N GLU A 610 13.09 8.69 -37.66
CA GLU A 610 11.78 8.92 -38.29
C GLU A 610 10.93 9.85 -37.41
N THR A 611 10.91 9.65 -36.10
CA THR A 611 10.23 10.54 -35.14
C THR A 611 10.81 11.95 -35.21
N VAL A 612 12.13 12.11 -35.13
CA VAL A 612 12.81 13.42 -35.19
C VAL A 612 12.52 14.15 -36.50
N ALA A 613 12.54 13.45 -37.63
CA ALA A 613 12.18 14.04 -38.92
C ALA A 613 10.73 14.53 -38.96
N MET A 614 9.79 13.77 -38.36
CA MET A 614 8.39 14.18 -38.26
C MET A 614 8.19 15.38 -37.32
N LEU A 615 8.82 15.39 -36.15
CA LEU A 615 8.78 16.52 -35.23
C LEU A 615 9.27 17.82 -35.91
N LYS A 616 10.39 17.76 -36.63
CA LYS A 616 10.90 18.88 -37.45
C LYS A 616 9.89 19.33 -38.52
N ALA A 617 9.25 18.39 -39.21
CA ALA A 617 8.22 18.70 -40.21
C ALA A 617 6.94 19.31 -39.61
N MET A 618 6.65 19.02 -38.33
CA MET A 618 5.50 19.55 -37.57
C MET A 618 5.81 20.88 -36.86
N GLY A 619 7.01 21.43 -37.08
CA GLY A 619 7.40 22.76 -36.59
C GLY A 619 8.11 22.77 -35.25
N VAL A 620 8.64 21.63 -34.78
CA VAL A 620 9.51 21.56 -33.59
C VAL A 620 10.96 21.85 -33.99
N ASP A 621 11.63 22.76 -33.28
CA ASP A 621 13.05 23.05 -33.45
C ASP A 621 13.90 22.00 -32.71
N VAL A 622 13.93 20.76 -33.20
CA VAL A 622 14.57 19.64 -32.46
C VAL A 622 16.08 19.85 -32.34
N LYS A 623 16.55 20.10 -31.11
CA LYS A 623 17.96 20.21 -30.71
C LYS A 623 18.39 18.96 -29.95
N GLU A 624 19.36 18.24 -30.49
CA GLU A 624 19.86 16.99 -29.90
C GLU A 624 20.99 17.22 -28.88
N LYS A 625 21.62 18.40 -28.91
CA LYS A 625 22.61 18.85 -27.93
C LYS A 625 22.57 20.37 -27.77
N MET A 626 23.17 20.88 -26.70
CA MET A 626 23.28 22.32 -26.47
C MET A 626 24.19 22.99 -27.51
N SER A 627 23.90 24.23 -27.88
CA SER A 627 24.75 25.01 -28.79
C SER A 627 25.99 25.51 -28.04
N VAL A 628 27.17 25.29 -28.63
CA VAL A 628 28.45 25.78 -28.11
C VAL A 628 28.44 27.31 -28.01
N GLU A 629 27.73 28.00 -28.91
CA GLU A 629 27.61 29.44 -28.89
C GLU A 629 26.89 29.99 -27.65
N ASP A 630 26.03 29.19 -27.01
CA ASP A 630 25.28 29.58 -25.82
C ASP A 630 26.07 29.40 -24.51
N ILE A 631 27.15 28.62 -24.53
CA ILE A 631 27.91 28.23 -23.34
C ILE A 631 29.04 29.23 -23.07
N ASP A 632 29.14 29.67 -21.82
CA ASP A 632 30.26 30.47 -21.30
C ASP A 632 31.45 29.58 -20.95
N ARG A 633 31.19 28.56 -20.11
CA ARG A 633 32.18 27.55 -19.69
C ARG A 633 31.51 26.26 -19.23
N ILE A 634 32.26 25.17 -19.25
CA ILE A 634 31.90 23.90 -18.60
C ILE A 634 32.91 23.62 -17.49
N GLU A 635 32.44 23.26 -16.31
CA GLU A 635 33.25 22.85 -15.17
C GLU A 635 33.07 21.34 -14.95
N VAL A 636 34.17 20.59 -14.94
CA VAL A 636 34.16 19.15 -14.68
C VAL A 636 34.95 18.87 -13.40
N SER A 637 34.26 18.37 -12.38
CA SER A 637 34.87 17.96 -11.11
C SER A 637 35.05 16.44 -11.09
N GLU A 638 36.26 16.00 -10.74
CA GLU A 638 36.57 14.59 -10.49
C GLU A 638 36.53 14.31 -8.99
N PHE A 639 35.81 13.26 -8.62
CA PHE A 639 35.72 12.72 -7.27
C PHE A 639 36.50 11.42 -7.21
N ASN A 640 37.53 11.37 -6.36
CA ASN A 640 38.29 10.15 -6.14
C ASN A 640 37.84 9.49 -4.82
N PRO A 641 37.19 8.31 -4.87
CA PRO A 641 36.82 7.59 -3.66
C PRO A 641 38.06 6.91 -3.04
N GLU A 642 38.89 7.64 -2.29
CA GLU A 642 39.85 6.97 -1.41
C GLU A 642 39.12 6.38 -0.20
N GLN A 643 39.05 5.04 -0.15
CA GLN A 643 38.81 4.16 1.02
C GLN A 643 38.13 4.81 2.25
N ILE A 644 36.80 4.66 2.39
CA ILE A 644 36.09 5.11 3.61
C ILE A 644 35.28 3.96 4.23
N GLU A 645 35.72 3.59 5.45
CA GLU A 645 35.17 2.53 6.31
C GLU A 645 34.02 3.04 7.23
N THR A 646 33.50 4.27 7.02
CA THR A 646 32.43 4.84 7.87
C THR A 646 31.55 5.87 7.17
N TYR A 647 30.24 5.74 7.37
CA TYR A 647 29.11 6.33 6.64
C TYR A 647 28.85 7.85 6.82
N TYR A 648 29.82 8.66 7.23
CA TYR A 648 29.62 10.12 7.35
C TYR A 648 30.92 10.88 7.06
N ASP A 649 30.91 11.67 5.96
CA ASP A 649 31.64 12.91 5.70
C ASP A 649 32.45 13.01 4.38
N SER A 650 32.10 14.07 3.63
CA SER A 650 32.79 14.84 2.57
C SER A 650 33.59 14.11 1.47
N TYR A 651 33.05 14.15 0.25
CA TYR A 651 33.83 14.03 -0.99
C TYR A 651 34.92 15.11 -1.02
N ASN A 652 36.19 14.70 -1.07
CA ASN A 652 37.27 15.63 -1.39
C ASN A 652 37.34 15.79 -2.91
N GLU A 653 36.88 16.93 -3.44
CA GLU A 653 37.09 17.29 -4.84
C GLU A 653 38.60 17.31 -5.14
N THR A 654 39.07 16.42 -6.01
CA THR A 654 40.50 16.36 -6.38
C THR A 654 40.93 17.48 -7.33
N GLY A 655 39.97 18.26 -7.83
CA GLY A 655 40.14 19.47 -8.63
C GLY A 655 39.05 19.62 -9.68
N THR A 656 38.68 20.87 -10.01
CA THR A 656 37.72 21.20 -11.08
C THR A 656 38.47 21.66 -12.32
N LYS A 657 38.27 20.98 -13.45
CA LYS A 657 38.76 21.41 -14.78
C LYS A 657 37.73 22.36 -15.40
N VAL A 658 38.17 23.55 -15.84
CA VAL A 658 37.31 24.56 -16.47
C VAL A 658 37.61 24.64 -17.96
N PHE A 659 36.60 24.45 -18.79
CA PHE A 659 36.69 24.45 -20.24
C PHE A 659 35.97 25.67 -20.81
N THR A 660 36.70 26.52 -21.55
CA THR A 660 36.19 27.73 -22.20
C THR A 660 36.45 27.75 -23.71
N ASP A 661 37.29 26.85 -24.23
CA ASP A 661 37.54 26.75 -25.66
C ASP A 661 36.37 26.04 -26.36
N ALA A 662 35.95 26.57 -27.51
CA ALA A 662 34.80 26.05 -28.24
C ALA A 662 34.98 24.58 -28.66
N LYS A 663 36.20 24.17 -29.02
CA LYS A 663 36.49 22.79 -29.42
C LYS A 663 36.41 21.85 -28.22
N ASP A 664 36.92 22.28 -27.07
CA ASP A 664 36.87 21.49 -25.84
C ASP A 664 35.45 21.32 -25.31
N ILE A 665 34.65 22.39 -25.37
CA ILE A 665 33.22 22.37 -25.02
C ILE A 665 32.45 21.43 -25.97
N GLU A 666 32.73 21.48 -27.27
CA GLU A 666 32.09 20.59 -28.24
C GLU A 666 32.39 19.11 -27.95
N GLU A 667 33.64 18.78 -27.62
CA GLU A 667 34.04 17.41 -27.26
C GLU A 667 33.31 16.89 -26.01
N ILE A 668 33.06 17.76 -25.03
CA ILE A 668 32.29 17.40 -23.82
C ILE A 668 30.81 17.21 -24.15
N LEU A 669 30.20 18.12 -24.91
CA LEU A 669 28.79 18.02 -25.30
C LEU A 669 28.49 16.86 -26.24
N ASP A 670 29.49 16.30 -26.93
CA ASP A 670 29.34 15.07 -27.71
C ASP A 670 29.24 13.81 -26.81
N LYS A 671 29.60 13.94 -25.53
CA LYS A 671 29.67 12.85 -24.55
C LYS A 671 28.71 13.00 -23.38
N VAL A 672 28.18 14.20 -23.18
CA VAL A 672 27.13 14.54 -22.20
C VAL A 672 25.96 15.14 -22.93
N VAL A 673 24.80 14.51 -22.82
CA VAL A 673 23.56 15.05 -23.34
C VAL A 673 22.78 15.68 -22.20
N VAL A 674 22.49 16.96 -22.35
CA VAL A 674 21.63 17.71 -21.42
C VAL A 674 20.19 17.37 -21.75
N CYS A 675 19.47 16.76 -20.81
CA CYS A 675 18.03 16.52 -20.93
C CYS A 675 17.30 17.16 -19.75
N ASP A 676 16.70 18.31 -19.99
CA ASP A 676 15.91 19.08 -19.00
C ASP A 676 14.51 18.51 -18.82
N SER A 677 14.16 17.50 -19.60
CA SER A 677 12.84 16.91 -19.63
C SER A 677 12.50 16.13 -18.35
N PRO A 678 11.21 15.82 -18.11
CA PRO A 678 10.80 14.97 -16.99
C PRO A 678 11.34 13.53 -17.02
N TYR A 679 11.76 13.02 -18.19
CA TYR A 679 12.38 11.69 -18.29
C TYR A 679 13.85 11.75 -17.91
N LYS A 680 14.29 10.93 -16.94
CA LYS A 680 15.69 10.87 -16.46
C LYS A 680 16.33 9.51 -16.76
N GLU A 681 17.54 9.51 -17.31
CA GLU A 681 18.25 8.29 -17.74
C GLU A 681 19.63 8.18 -17.10
N ASP A 682 19.65 7.65 -15.88
CA ASP A 682 20.87 7.55 -15.07
C ASP A 682 21.56 6.18 -15.22
N LEU A 683 21.18 5.41 -16.24
CA LEU A 683 21.74 4.08 -16.49
C LEU A 683 23.21 4.16 -16.91
N ASN A 684 24.09 3.42 -16.22
CA ASN A 684 25.52 3.28 -16.59
C ASN A 684 26.31 4.62 -16.59
N GLU A 685 25.99 5.54 -15.69
CA GLU A 685 26.73 6.80 -15.51
C GLU A 685 28.02 6.64 -14.71
N ASP A 686 29.01 7.48 -15.01
CA ASP A 686 30.25 7.60 -14.25
C ASP A 686 30.11 8.68 -13.17
N VAL A 687 29.73 8.23 -11.98
CA VAL A 687 29.50 9.08 -10.80
C VAL A 687 30.77 9.76 -10.28
N ASN A 688 31.96 9.39 -10.77
CA ASN A 688 33.20 10.05 -10.38
C ASN A 688 33.39 11.39 -11.08
N PHE A 689 32.68 11.67 -12.17
CA PHE A 689 32.77 12.92 -12.90
C PHE A 689 31.44 13.66 -12.85
N ASN A 690 31.47 14.90 -12.37
CA ASN A 690 30.33 15.80 -12.38
C ASN A 690 30.60 16.95 -13.36
N VAL A 691 29.62 17.23 -14.22
CA VAL A 691 29.67 18.24 -15.27
C VAL A 691 28.65 19.33 -14.97
N LEU A 692 29.13 20.56 -14.77
CA LEU A 692 28.33 21.76 -14.61
C LEU A 692 28.50 22.66 -15.84
N ILE A 693 27.38 23.13 -16.40
CA ILE A 693 27.36 23.94 -17.61
C ILE A 693 26.93 25.35 -17.24
N TYR A 694 27.72 26.37 -17.62
CA TYR A 694 27.38 27.78 -17.39
C TYR A 694 27.05 28.45 -18.72
N LEU A 695 25.90 29.13 -18.78
CA LEU A 695 25.44 29.80 -19.99
C LEU A 695 25.96 31.23 -20.06
N LYS A 696 26.12 31.78 -21.27
CA LYS A 696 26.42 33.22 -21.44
C LYS A 696 25.31 34.13 -20.94
N SER A 697 24.08 33.63 -20.91
CA SER A 697 22.91 34.34 -20.38
C SER A 697 22.92 34.45 -18.85
N ASP A 698 23.58 33.51 -18.17
CA ASP A 698 23.75 33.48 -16.72
C ASP A 698 25.07 32.79 -16.36
N VAL A 699 26.10 33.60 -16.15
CA VAL A 699 27.46 33.13 -15.85
C VAL A 699 27.69 32.86 -14.37
N SER A 700 26.76 33.33 -13.52
CA SER A 700 26.81 33.22 -12.06
C SER A 700 26.38 31.85 -11.58
N ASP A 701 25.32 31.32 -12.18
CA ASP A 701 24.68 30.08 -11.75
C ASP A 701 24.80 28.99 -12.82
N ALA A 702 25.05 27.75 -12.39
CA ALA A 702 25.08 26.62 -13.31
C ALA A 702 23.67 26.37 -13.88
N TYR A 703 23.62 26.05 -15.16
CA TYR A 703 22.40 25.69 -15.86
C TYR A 703 21.66 24.55 -15.15
N GLY A 704 20.34 24.67 -15.04
CA GLY A 704 19.51 23.75 -14.27
C GLY A 704 19.57 23.97 -12.75
N GLY A 705 20.08 25.12 -12.27
CA GLY A 705 20.11 25.43 -10.83
C GLY A 705 21.07 24.56 -10.03
N GLY A 706 22.15 24.07 -10.66
CA GLY A 706 23.11 23.15 -10.04
C GLY A 706 22.80 21.67 -10.25
N LEU A 707 21.89 21.32 -11.18
CA LEU A 707 21.75 19.95 -11.68
C LEU A 707 23.11 19.44 -12.19
N GLN A 708 23.46 18.22 -11.77
CA GLN A 708 24.71 17.56 -12.09
C GLN A 708 24.49 16.67 -13.32
N TYR A 709 25.35 16.82 -14.33
CA TYR A 709 25.35 15.94 -15.49
C TYR A 709 26.55 15.00 -15.43
N HIS A 710 26.39 13.79 -15.98
CA HIS A 710 27.41 12.75 -15.93
C HIS A 710 27.74 12.22 -17.33
N PHE A 711 28.91 11.62 -17.46
CA PHE A 711 29.28 10.84 -18.65
C PHE A 711 28.79 9.39 -18.49
N LYS A 712 28.55 8.66 -19.58
CA LYS A 712 28.44 7.19 -19.48
C LYS A 712 29.81 6.60 -19.10
N ARG A 713 29.81 5.52 -18.29
CA ARG A 713 31.04 4.81 -17.90
C ARG A 713 31.84 4.39 -19.13
N GLY A 714 33.11 4.81 -19.17
CA GLY A 714 34.03 4.53 -20.26
C GLY A 714 33.94 5.50 -21.45
N ASP A 715 33.00 6.45 -21.46
CA ASP A 715 32.83 7.43 -22.56
C ASP A 715 33.23 8.87 -22.17
N ILE A 716 34.27 8.99 -21.33
CA ILE A 716 34.82 10.28 -20.90
C ILE A 716 35.69 10.91 -22.03
N PRO A 717 35.49 12.21 -22.36
CA PRO A 717 36.31 12.96 -23.33
C PRO A 717 37.82 12.88 -23.07
N GLU A 718 38.64 12.96 -24.13
CA GLU A 718 40.11 12.90 -23.99
C GLU A 718 40.65 14.14 -23.29
N ASN A 719 40.03 15.30 -23.50
CA ASN A 719 40.38 16.55 -22.82
C ASN A 719 40.00 16.58 -21.32
N VAL A 720 39.11 15.67 -20.88
CA VAL A 720 38.70 15.50 -19.47
C VAL A 720 39.55 14.46 -18.74
N LYS A 721 40.08 13.44 -19.44
CA LYS A 721 41.08 12.51 -18.91
C LYS A 721 42.40 13.23 -18.56
#